data_AF-A0A6G7Y720-F1
#
_entry.id   AF-A0A6G7Y720-F1
#
_cell.length_a   1.000
_cell.length_b   1.000
_cell.length_c   1.000
_cell.angle_alpha   90.00
_cell.angle_beta   90.00
_cell.angle_gamma   90.00
#
_symmetry.space_group_name_H-M   'P 1'
#
loop_
_entity.id
_entity.type
_entity.pdbx_description
1 polymer ?
#
loop_
_entity_poly.entity_id
_entity_poly.type
_entity_poly.pdbx_seq_one_letter_code
_entity_poly.pdbx_strand_id
1 'polypeptide(L)'
;MDITYDEALIEEIAARFDLRDPNKNALSAVVQRIADGHSGLQEMVTDLATGVGKTFLMSSLIEYLAQQGVRHVLVVTPGSTIQRKTLMNFDAASHKYVAGADIAPFIVTPDNFQAANVGSVLRDAKRLKVFVFNVQQLIRPTDKVSRKVRDEDENLGDALYSHLTNADDLFVIADEHHVYREKAKAFSAAIRDLGPVALVGLTATPDKDDYTKVIFQYTLGEAIADGHVKVPVIVYRKDGTKDERTQLQDACQLLGHKEKSYGVYRQTSPDAPAVKPVLFVVCQTIEHATEVGQLLAQPGMIGDGSQVLEITSQSSDEALEALAKVEEPDSPIRAIVSVNMLREGWDVKNIAVIVALRRLASQTLTEQILGRGLRLPFGQRTGIADVDQVDLVAHDSYQQLLSQKDVLRQRIQLPSTAVEVDDQGFATSAEVDPNQPVPVDPGTGSPEPGQVGGAGGSSSLTPAPGQWTLFELEEDESAQDEDYQPNPGLIFEETEQRVETKVPEPQYRVEGAPQIIFPRRESRLVHSPFSLSDIPDGDAEKAGVAFIKEVPTFIFRDALEAKRTGDQVQIISTPQGTAEAQQTLAGLDVVHEELTAAIMQQPEVPAEKASKNAAKRLVKAFLKGAGVTSDDETAEWGTKRRQQAVEGMRSMIRDKITNRPRQESFEFVGITLPLEPVTVEPDAPMAHNVTKFKKGLQYVGWKKNVMPMATFDAGTTEWQLALLMDRDPNIQWWVRIYTNGQAFIRTTDGYYFPDFIALDKDGTCWLIEGKANDHAKDDSVLRKKKAAEDWARAVRDEDDFGTWRYMFATESDIKQAGGSWNALLTSTKPE
;
A
#
# COMPACT_ATOMS: atom_id res chain seq x y z
N MET A 1 8.19 -12.38 -61.39
CA MET A 1 6.75 -12.19 -61.61
C MET A 1 6.47 -10.75 -61.24
N ASP A 2 5.84 -9.97 -62.13
CA ASP A 2 5.70 -8.53 -61.93
C ASP A 2 4.24 -8.24 -61.55
N ILE A 3 4.02 -7.97 -60.26
CA ILE A 3 2.72 -7.52 -59.75
C ILE A 3 2.60 -6.03 -60.05
N THR A 4 1.52 -5.62 -60.70
CA THR A 4 1.28 -4.21 -61.00
C THR A 4 0.34 -3.58 -59.98
N TYR A 5 0.53 -2.28 -59.71
CA TYR A 5 -0.43 -1.48 -58.95
C TYR A 5 -1.57 -1.04 -59.88
N ASP A 6 -2.79 -1.49 -59.57
CA ASP A 6 -4.01 -1.15 -60.30
C ASP A 6 -5.08 -0.66 -59.33
N GLU A 7 -5.25 0.66 -59.28
CA GLU A 7 -6.23 1.33 -58.41
C GLU A 7 -7.67 0.95 -58.76
N ALA A 8 -7.99 0.77 -60.05
CA ALA A 8 -9.34 0.42 -60.48
C ALA A 8 -9.72 -1.00 -60.03
N LEU A 9 -8.76 -1.94 -60.10
CA LEU A 9 -8.93 -3.28 -59.59
C LEU A 9 -9.08 -3.30 -58.05
N ILE A 10 -8.32 -2.46 -57.33
CA ILE A 10 -8.47 -2.32 -55.87
C ILE A 10 -9.87 -1.81 -55.53
N GLU A 11 -10.39 -0.81 -56.23
CA GLU A 11 -11.77 -0.29 -56.04
C GLU A 11 -12.83 -1.37 -56.30
N GLU A 12 -12.67 -2.13 -57.37
CA GLU A 12 -13.59 -3.22 -57.72
C GLU A 12 -13.60 -4.32 -56.64
N ILE A 13 -12.41 -4.76 -56.21
CA ILE A 13 -12.28 -5.74 -55.12
C ILE A 13 -12.84 -5.17 -53.82
N ALA A 14 -12.57 -3.91 -53.51
CA ALA A 14 -13.08 -3.25 -52.31
C ALA A 14 -14.62 -3.25 -52.29
N ALA A 15 -15.26 -2.94 -53.41
CA ALA A 15 -16.71 -2.98 -53.54
C ALA A 15 -17.27 -4.41 -53.41
N ARG A 16 -16.64 -5.41 -54.04
CA ARG A 16 -17.10 -6.82 -53.98
C ARG A 16 -16.99 -7.44 -52.59
N PHE A 17 -15.92 -7.12 -51.87
CA PHE A 17 -15.67 -7.62 -50.51
C PHE A 17 -16.30 -6.76 -49.42
N ASP A 18 -16.98 -5.65 -49.78
CA ASP A 18 -17.51 -4.66 -48.84
C ASP A 18 -16.44 -4.16 -47.86
N LEU A 19 -15.26 -3.82 -48.40
CA LEU A 19 -14.13 -3.36 -47.60
C LEU A 19 -14.40 -1.97 -47.03
N ARG A 20 -14.10 -1.81 -45.73
CA ARG A 20 -14.01 -0.49 -45.10
C ARG A 20 -12.81 0.28 -45.65
N ASP A 21 -12.85 1.61 -45.57
CA ASP A 21 -11.75 2.47 -46.01
C ASP A 21 -10.38 2.05 -45.47
N PRO A 22 -10.21 1.69 -44.18
CA PRO A 22 -8.92 1.22 -43.68
C PRO A 22 -8.46 -0.10 -44.32
N ASN A 23 -9.37 -1.00 -44.65
CA ASN A 23 -9.03 -2.27 -45.31
C ASN A 23 -8.62 -2.05 -46.77
N LYS A 24 -9.35 -1.17 -47.47
CA LYS A 24 -9.01 -0.76 -48.83
C LYS A 24 -7.66 -0.04 -48.88
N ASN A 25 -7.41 0.89 -47.96
CA ASN A 25 -6.14 1.62 -47.88
C ASN A 25 -4.98 0.69 -47.53
N ALA A 26 -5.20 -0.28 -46.63
CA ALA A 26 -4.21 -1.31 -46.33
C ALA A 26 -3.91 -2.20 -47.55
N LEU A 27 -4.93 -2.62 -48.30
CA LEU A 27 -4.77 -3.39 -49.53
C LEU A 27 -3.95 -2.59 -50.55
N SER A 28 -4.30 -1.32 -50.76
CA SER A 28 -3.57 -0.41 -51.64
C SER A 28 -2.10 -0.27 -51.23
N ALA A 29 -1.82 -0.04 -49.94
CA ALA A 29 -0.45 0.08 -49.44
C ALA A 29 0.37 -1.20 -49.64
N VAL A 30 -0.22 -2.38 -49.38
CA VAL A 30 0.42 -3.68 -49.61
C VAL A 30 0.73 -3.87 -51.09
N VAL A 31 -0.24 -3.66 -51.97
CA VAL A 31 -0.07 -3.83 -53.42
C VAL A 31 0.97 -2.85 -53.97
N GLN A 32 0.90 -1.57 -53.56
CA GLN A 32 1.88 -0.56 -53.96
C GLN A 32 3.29 -0.97 -53.55
N ARG A 33 3.46 -1.42 -52.30
CA ARG A 33 4.77 -1.89 -51.81
C ARG A 33 5.32 -3.07 -52.61
N ILE A 34 4.46 -4.03 -52.95
CA ILE A 34 4.83 -5.21 -53.76
C ILE A 34 5.26 -4.76 -55.16
N ALA A 35 4.51 -3.84 -55.78
CA ALA A 35 4.79 -3.32 -57.13
C ALA A 35 6.09 -2.49 -57.20
N ASP A 36 6.38 -1.70 -56.15
CA ASP A 36 7.57 -0.84 -56.10
C ASP A 36 8.86 -1.59 -55.72
N GLY A 37 8.73 -2.75 -55.07
CA GLY A 37 9.88 -3.46 -54.55
C GLY A 37 10.69 -4.18 -55.64
N HIS A 38 12.01 -4.09 -55.51
CA HIS A 38 12.98 -4.68 -56.44
C HIS A 38 13.42 -6.09 -55.96
N SER A 39 14.24 -6.78 -56.77
CA SER A 39 14.67 -8.17 -56.57
C SER A 39 15.08 -8.53 -55.13
N GLY A 40 14.39 -9.51 -54.52
CA GLY A 40 14.65 -10.01 -53.17
C GLY A 40 13.35 -10.25 -52.39
N LEU A 41 13.41 -10.94 -51.26
CA LEU A 41 12.25 -11.14 -50.40
C LEU A 41 11.78 -9.82 -49.79
N GLN A 42 10.52 -9.45 -50.05
CA GLN A 42 9.90 -8.29 -49.43
C GLN A 42 9.16 -8.69 -48.15
N GLU A 43 9.69 -8.33 -46.98
CA GLU A 43 8.99 -8.48 -45.70
C GLU A 43 8.25 -7.18 -45.37
N MET A 44 6.94 -7.26 -45.16
CA MET A 44 6.09 -6.10 -44.81
C MET A 44 5.04 -6.46 -43.77
N VAL A 45 4.62 -5.48 -42.98
CA VAL A 45 3.66 -5.64 -41.89
C VAL A 45 2.53 -4.63 -42.04
N THR A 46 1.29 -5.07 -41.89
CA THR A 46 0.13 -4.20 -41.72
C THR A 46 -0.31 -4.24 -40.26
N ASP A 47 -0.30 -3.08 -39.61
CA ASP A 47 -0.78 -2.89 -38.25
C ASP A 47 -2.24 -2.44 -38.29
N LEU A 48 -3.16 -3.37 -38.03
CA LEU A 48 -4.60 -3.14 -38.08
C LEU A 48 -5.22 -3.45 -36.73
N ALA A 49 -5.91 -2.46 -36.15
CA ALA A 49 -6.62 -2.64 -34.90
C ALA A 49 -7.58 -3.84 -34.91
N THR A 50 -7.71 -4.46 -33.73
CA THR A 50 -8.57 -5.62 -33.56
C THR A 50 -10.04 -5.27 -33.85
N GLY A 51 -10.74 -6.16 -34.58
CA GLY A 51 -12.14 -5.96 -34.95
C GLY A 51 -12.37 -5.10 -36.21
N VAL A 52 -11.32 -4.57 -36.83
CA VAL A 52 -11.45 -3.73 -38.04
C VAL A 52 -11.63 -4.54 -39.32
N GLY A 53 -11.00 -5.72 -39.43
CA GLY A 53 -11.22 -6.63 -40.56
C GLY A 53 -9.97 -7.27 -41.17
N LYS A 54 -8.95 -7.66 -40.38
CA LYS A 54 -7.72 -8.33 -40.88
C LYS A 54 -8.03 -9.49 -41.85
N THR A 55 -9.07 -10.26 -41.56
CA THR A 55 -9.55 -11.35 -42.41
C THR A 55 -10.02 -10.89 -43.79
N PHE A 56 -10.71 -9.74 -43.88
CA PHE A 56 -11.14 -9.16 -45.14
C PHE A 56 -9.95 -8.68 -45.97
N LEU A 57 -8.93 -8.09 -45.32
CA LEU A 57 -7.67 -7.75 -46.00
C LEU A 57 -6.97 -8.99 -46.55
N MET A 58 -6.86 -10.07 -45.76
CA MET A 58 -6.26 -11.33 -46.23
C MET A 58 -6.98 -11.87 -47.47
N SER A 59 -8.30 -11.99 -47.42
CA SER A 59 -9.07 -12.58 -48.54
C SER A 59 -9.06 -11.69 -49.79
N SER A 60 -9.16 -10.37 -49.63
CA SER A 60 -9.08 -9.42 -50.76
C SER A 60 -7.68 -9.35 -51.37
N LEU A 61 -6.62 -9.47 -50.57
CA LEU A 61 -5.25 -9.59 -51.07
C LEU A 61 -5.05 -10.88 -51.89
N ILE A 62 -5.57 -12.01 -51.42
CA ILE A 62 -5.52 -13.28 -52.17
C ILE A 62 -6.22 -13.14 -53.52
N GLU A 63 -7.39 -12.52 -53.56
CA GLU A 63 -8.12 -12.23 -54.81
C GLU A 63 -7.30 -11.32 -55.73
N TYR A 64 -6.75 -10.21 -55.22
CA TYR A 64 -5.94 -9.29 -56.01
C TYR A 64 -4.74 -10.02 -56.66
N LEU A 65 -3.99 -10.77 -55.85
CA LEU A 65 -2.85 -11.56 -56.33
C LEU A 65 -3.29 -12.58 -57.38
N ALA A 66 -4.43 -13.24 -57.17
CA ALA A 66 -4.98 -14.20 -58.12
C ALA A 66 -5.36 -13.56 -59.47
N GLN A 67 -5.90 -12.34 -59.47
CA GLN A 67 -6.18 -11.61 -60.71
C GLN A 67 -4.89 -11.19 -61.44
N GLN A 68 -3.82 -10.91 -60.69
CA GLN A 68 -2.47 -10.65 -61.22
C GLN A 68 -1.73 -11.93 -61.67
N GLY A 69 -2.37 -13.11 -61.57
CA GLY A 69 -1.82 -14.37 -62.06
C GLY A 69 -1.14 -15.25 -61.02
N VAL A 70 -1.10 -14.85 -59.74
CA VAL A 70 -0.55 -15.67 -58.64
C VAL A 70 -1.42 -16.89 -58.39
N ARG A 71 -0.80 -18.05 -58.23
CA ARG A 71 -1.48 -19.34 -58.04
C ARG A 71 -1.05 -20.07 -56.78
N HIS A 72 -0.03 -19.61 -56.07
CA HIS A 72 0.43 -20.20 -54.81
C HIS A 72 0.45 -19.16 -53.70
N VAL A 73 -0.47 -19.30 -52.72
CA VAL A 73 -0.48 -18.45 -51.52
C VAL A 73 -0.45 -19.34 -50.28
N LEU A 74 0.50 -19.09 -49.38
CA LEU A 74 0.59 -19.73 -48.08
C LEU A 74 0.08 -18.78 -47.00
N VAL A 75 -0.98 -19.16 -46.31
CA VAL A 75 -1.45 -18.52 -45.09
C VAL A 75 -0.90 -19.27 -43.88
N VAL A 76 -0.05 -18.60 -43.12
CA VAL A 76 0.55 -19.10 -41.90
C VAL A 76 -0.27 -18.66 -40.70
N THR A 77 -0.51 -19.59 -39.79
CA THR A 77 -1.22 -19.36 -38.52
C THR A 77 -0.39 -19.85 -37.33
N PRO A 78 -0.50 -19.25 -36.13
CA PRO A 78 0.35 -19.63 -34.99
C PRO A 78 -0.01 -20.97 -34.33
N GLY A 79 -1.23 -21.45 -34.53
CA GLY A 79 -1.74 -22.69 -33.94
C GLY A 79 -2.99 -23.20 -34.66
N SER A 80 -3.40 -24.43 -34.32
CA SER A 80 -4.51 -25.14 -34.97
C SER A 80 -5.88 -24.46 -34.80
N THR A 81 -6.04 -23.66 -33.74
CA THR A 81 -7.29 -22.93 -33.49
C THR A 81 -7.48 -21.76 -34.45
N ILE A 82 -6.45 -20.91 -34.60
CA ILE A 82 -6.47 -19.83 -35.61
C ILE A 82 -6.53 -20.45 -37.02
N GLN A 83 -5.81 -21.54 -37.28
CA GLN A 83 -5.89 -22.29 -38.54
C GLN A 83 -7.33 -22.65 -38.90
N ARG A 84 -8.08 -23.26 -37.98
CA ARG A 84 -9.48 -23.65 -38.21
C ARG A 84 -10.37 -22.45 -38.50
N LYS A 85 -10.16 -21.32 -37.78
CA LYS A 85 -10.88 -20.07 -38.04
C LYS A 85 -10.56 -19.54 -39.43
N THR A 86 -9.30 -19.56 -39.84
CA THR A 86 -8.88 -19.15 -41.17
C THR A 86 -9.54 -19.98 -42.26
N LEU A 87 -9.63 -21.30 -42.07
CA LEU A 87 -10.34 -22.20 -42.99
C LEU A 87 -11.83 -21.86 -43.12
N MET A 88 -12.50 -21.53 -42.02
CA MET A 88 -13.92 -21.13 -42.01
C MET A 88 -14.20 -19.86 -42.83
N ASN A 89 -13.18 -19.04 -43.14
CA ASN A 89 -13.35 -17.85 -43.97
C ASN A 89 -13.48 -18.19 -45.47
N PHE A 90 -13.03 -19.38 -45.87
CA PHE A 90 -13.06 -19.86 -47.26
C PHE A 90 -14.19 -20.87 -47.54
N ASP A 91 -14.88 -21.33 -46.51
CA ASP A 91 -15.99 -22.28 -46.62
C ASP A 91 -17.32 -21.55 -46.80
N ALA A 92 -17.95 -21.65 -47.98
CA ALA A 92 -19.23 -21.00 -48.27
C ALA A 92 -20.39 -21.46 -47.36
N ALA A 93 -20.28 -22.61 -46.70
CA ALA A 93 -21.28 -23.08 -45.73
C ALA A 93 -21.10 -22.47 -44.32
N SER A 94 -19.97 -21.80 -44.08
CA SER A 94 -19.65 -21.19 -42.79
C SER A 94 -20.30 -19.82 -42.65
N HIS A 95 -20.83 -19.51 -41.46
CA HIS A 95 -21.29 -18.16 -41.12
C HIS A 95 -20.17 -17.11 -41.08
N LYS A 96 -18.90 -17.54 -41.12
CA LYS A 96 -17.71 -16.68 -41.18
C LYS A 96 -17.13 -16.54 -42.59
N TYR A 97 -17.80 -17.12 -43.59
CA TYR A 97 -17.37 -17.02 -44.98
C TYR A 97 -17.20 -15.56 -45.40
N VAL A 98 -16.08 -15.26 -46.05
CA VAL A 98 -15.85 -13.96 -46.68
C VAL A 98 -16.22 -14.09 -48.15
N ALA A 99 -17.39 -13.56 -48.51
CA ALA A 99 -17.82 -13.44 -49.90
C ALA A 99 -17.05 -12.34 -50.63
N GLY A 100 -16.97 -12.44 -51.96
CA GLY A 100 -16.39 -11.39 -52.81
C GLY A 100 -15.32 -11.85 -53.78
N ALA A 101 -14.78 -13.08 -53.63
CA ALA A 101 -13.77 -13.62 -54.56
C ALA A 101 -14.39 -14.12 -55.87
N ASP A 102 -13.85 -13.71 -57.02
CA ASP A 102 -14.26 -14.25 -58.33
C ASP A 102 -13.49 -15.53 -58.64
N ILE A 103 -12.23 -15.59 -58.18
CA ILE A 103 -11.37 -16.75 -58.39
C ILE A 103 -11.45 -17.65 -57.16
N ALA A 104 -12.29 -18.69 -57.25
CA ALA A 104 -12.45 -19.66 -56.17
C ALA A 104 -11.12 -20.41 -55.89
N PRO A 105 -10.51 -20.26 -54.70
CA PRO A 105 -9.28 -20.95 -54.36
C PRO A 105 -9.54 -22.44 -54.08
N PHE A 106 -8.57 -23.28 -54.41
CA PHE A 106 -8.51 -24.63 -53.83
C PHE A 106 -7.76 -24.56 -52.50
N ILE A 107 -8.47 -24.86 -51.40
CA ILE A 107 -7.90 -24.82 -50.06
C ILE A 107 -7.12 -26.11 -49.79
N VAL A 108 -5.83 -25.97 -49.54
CA VAL A 108 -4.92 -27.05 -49.20
C VAL A 108 -4.67 -27.00 -47.70
N THR A 109 -5.00 -28.09 -47.03
CA THR A 109 -4.87 -28.27 -45.58
C THR A 109 -3.96 -29.45 -45.27
N PRO A 110 -3.44 -29.57 -44.04
CA PRO A 110 -2.70 -30.75 -43.61
C PRO A 110 -3.46 -32.06 -43.89
N ASP A 111 -4.76 -32.06 -43.64
CA ASP A 111 -5.62 -33.25 -43.74
C ASP A 111 -5.86 -33.69 -45.18
N ASN A 112 -5.96 -32.74 -46.12
CA ASN A 112 -6.29 -33.05 -47.51
C ASN A 112 -5.05 -33.14 -48.42
N PHE A 113 -3.89 -32.64 -48.01
CA PHE A 113 -2.68 -32.56 -48.84
C PHE A 113 -2.24 -33.91 -49.41
N GLN A 114 -2.36 -34.97 -48.61
CA GLN A 114 -1.96 -36.33 -49.01
C GLN A 114 -3.03 -37.07 -49.83
N ALA A 115 -4.21 -36.49 -50.01
CA ALA A 115 -5.28 -37.15 -50.73
C ALA A 115 -4.99 -37.20 -52.25
N ALA A 116 -5.25 -38.36 -52.87
CA ALA A 116 -4.90 -38.62 -54.28
C ALA A 116 -5.56 -37.63 -55.27
N ASN A 117 -6.74 -37.11 -54.93
CA ASN A 117 -7.43 -36.07 -55.70
C ASN A 117 -6.72 -34.71 -55.63
N VAL A 118 -6.07 -34.37 -54.51
CA VAL A 118 -5.32 -33.12 -54.33
C VAL A 118 -4.05 -33.11 -55.16
N GLY A 119 -3.36 -34.25 -55.30
CA GLY A 119 -2.17 -34.36 -56.13
C GLY A 119 -2.36 -33.94 -57.61
N SER A 120 -3.58 -34.13 -58.15
CA SER A 120 -3.92 -33.64 -59.50
C SER A 120 -4.07 -32.11 -59.56
N VAL A 121 -4.63 -31.51 -58.51
CA VAL A 121 -4.83 -30.06 -58.37
C VAL A 121 -3.51 -29.34 -58.12
N LEU A 122 -2.61 -29.91 -57.32
CA LEU A 122 -1.29 -29.35 -57.06
C LEU A 122 -0.44 -29.23 -58.34
N ARG A 123 -0.68 -30.08 -59.34
CA ARG A 123 -0.01 -30.03 -60.66
C ARG A 123 -0.68 -29.07 -61.65
N ASP A 124 -1.88 -28.60 -61.38
CA ASP A 124 -2.60 -27.67 -62.26
C ASP A 124 -2.04 -26.26 -62.09
N ALA A 125 -1.26 -25.80 -63.06
CA ALA A 125 -0.66 -24.47 -63.06
C ALA A 125 -1.69 -23.32 -63.13
N LYS A 126 -2.93 -23.57 -63.56
CA LYS A 126 -3.96 -22.52 -63.70
C LYS A 126 -4.80 -22.34 -62.44
N ARG A 127 -4.81 -23.33 -61.55
CA ARG A 127 -5.64 -23.32 -60.34
C ARG A 127 -4.96 -22.54 -59.22
N LEU A 128 -5.69 -21.60 -58.62
CA LEU A 128 -5.28 -20.93 -57.38
C LEU A 128 -5.30 -21.93 -56.22
N LYS A 129 -4.19 -22.00 -55.49
CA LYS A 129 -3.97 -22.89 -54.34
C LYS A 129 -3.67 -22.02 -53.14
N VAL A 130 -4.50 -22.13 -52.11
CA VAL A 130 -4.30 -21.45 -50.83
C VAL A 130 -3.97 -22.50 -49.79
N PHE A 131 -2.73 -22.50 -49.33
CA PHE A 131 -2.22 -23.41 -48.31
C PHE A 131 -2.47 -22.78 -46.95
N VAL A 132 -3.20 -23.45 -46.05
CA VAL A 132 -3.47 -22.92 -44.70
C VAL A 132 -2.82 -23.83 -43.67
N PHE A 133 -1.64 -23.44 -43.19
CA PHE A 133 -0.80 -24.25 -42.30
C PHE A 133 -0.45 -23.48 -41.02
N ASN A 134 -0.22 -24.22 -39.94
CA ASN A 134 0.33 -23.62 -38.73
C ASN A 134 1.87 -23.64 -38.74
N VAL A 135 2.49 -22.81 -37.91
CA VAL A 135 3.97 -22.69 -37.85
C VAL A 135 4.65 -24.01 -37.52
N GLN A 136 4.06 -24.83 -36.66
CA GLN A 136 4.63 -26.12 -36.26
C GLN A 136 4.70 -27.08 -37.45
N GLN A 137 3.75 -27.02 -38.38
CA GLN A 137 3.72 -27.81 -39.61
C GLN A 137 4.72 -27.33 -40.68
N LEU A 138 5.33 -26.14 -40.50
CA LEU A 138 6.30 -25.56 -41.42
C LEU A 138 7.75 -25.71 -40.96
N ILE A 139 7.99 -26.02 -39.68
CA ILE A 139 9.35 -26.14 -39.11
C ILE A 139 9.82 -27.60 -39.23
N ARG A 140 10.95 -27.82 -39.91
CA ARG A 140 11.64 -29.13 -39.93
C ARG A 140 12.10 -29.52 -38.52
N PRO A 141 11.84 -30.74 -38.03
CA PRO A 141 12.45 -31.21 -36.80
C PRO A 141 13.96 -31.39 -37.00
N THR A 142 14.78 -30.72 -36.18
CA THR A 142 16.23 -31.02 -36.07
C THR A 142 16.46 -32.33 -35.32
N ASP A 143 17.50 -33.08 -35.73
CA ASP A 143 17.94 -34.43 -35.31
C ASP A 143 17.97 -34.78 -33.80
N LYS A 144 17.66 -33.85 -32.89
CA LYS A 144 17.69 -34.06 -31.42
C LYS A 144 16.32 -34.12 -30.74
N VAL A 145 15.21 -34.02 -31.47
CA VAL A 145 13.85 -34.15 -30.90
C VAL A 145 13.11 -35.34 -31.53
N SER A 146 13.83 -36.45 -31.76
CA SER A 146 13.20 -37.72 -32.15
C SER A 146 13.04 -38.60 -30.92
N ARG A 147 11.83 -38.58 -30.34
CA ARG A 147 11.17 -39.69 -29.62
C ARG A 147 9.90 -39.16 -28.92
N LYS A 148 8.87 -38.82 -29.70
CA LYS A 148 7.43 -38.96 -29.33
C LYS A 148 6.41 -38.32 -30.29
N VAL A 149 6.82 -37.63 -31.35
CA VAL A 149 5.90 -37.04 -32.35
C VAL A 149 5.99 -37.84 -33.66
N ARG A 150 4.83 -38.04 -34.29
CA ARG A 150 4.48 -39.09 -35.26
C ARG A 150 5.29 -39.02 -36.56
N ASP A 151 5.63 -40.18 -37.14
CA ASP A 151 6.22 -40.36 -38.50
C ASP A 151 5.40 -39.69 -39.63
N GLU A 152 4.12 -39.37 -39.39
CA GLU A 152 3.22 -38.75 -40.38
C GLU A 152 3.54 -37.26 -40.64
N ASP A 153 4.02 -36.52 -39.63
CA ASP A 153 4.28 -35.07 -39.73
C ASP A 153 5.60 -34.76 -40.46
N GLU A 154 6.64 -35.59 -40.30
CA GLU A 154 7.92 -35.43 -41.01
C GLU A 154 7.74 -35.57 -42.53
N ASN A 155 7.00 -36.59 -42.97
CA ASN A 155 6.74 -36.86 -44.37
C ASN A 155 5.83 -35.78 -45.02
N LEU A 156 4.87 -35.24 -44.25
CA LEU A 156 4.00 -34.15 -44.71
C LEU A 156 4.79 -32.84 -44.85
N GLY A 157 5.61 -32.48 -43.85
CA GLY A 157 6.40 -31.26 -43.83
C GLY A 157 7.39 -31.21 -45.00
N ASP A 158 8.15 -32.28 -45.24
CA ASP A 158 9.12 -32.32 -46.34
C ASP A 158 8.47 -32.26 -47.72
N ALA A 159 7.32 -32.93 -47.91
CA ALA A 159 6.58 -32.89 -49.16
C ALA A 159 5.95 -31.52 -49.44
N LEU A 160 5.35 -30.89 -48.42
CA LEU A 160 4.81 -29.53 -48.51
C LEU A 160 5.92 -28.53 -48.83
N TYR A 161 7.03 -28.61 -48.09
CA TYR A 161 8.17 -27.72 -48.26
C TYR A 161 8.75 -27.84 -49.66
N SER A 162 8.97 -29.07 -50.13
CA SER A 162 9.44 -29.32 -51.50
C SER A 162 8.48 -28.78 -52.56
N HIS A 163 7.17 -28.83 -52.33
CA HIS A 163 6.20 -28.26 -53.26
C HIS A 163 6.27 -26.72 -53.28
N LEU A 164 6.31 -26.08 -52.11
CA LEU A 164 6.32 -24.63 -51.96
C LEU A 164 7.64 -24.00 -52.44
N THR A 165 8.79 -24.60 -52.16
CA THR A 165 10.10 -24.10 -52.64
C THR A 165 10.23 -24.16 -54.17
N ASN A 166 9.48 -25.04 -54.84
CA ASN A 166 9.47 -25.15 -56.30
C ASN A 166 8.44 -24.22 -56.97
N ALA A 167 7.72 -23.40 -56.20
CA ALA A 167 6.75 -22.45 -56.74
C ALA A 167 7.38 -21.05 -56.94
N ASP A 168 7.50 -20.63 -58.20
CA ASP A 168 8.14 -19.34 -58.57
C ASP A 168 7.31 -18.09 -58.21
N ASP A 169 6.04 -18.26 -57.84
CA ASP A 169 5.06 -17.20 -57.56
C ASP A 169 4.50 -17.26 -56.12
N LEU A 170 5.22 -17.90 -55.19
CA LEU A 170 4.74 -18.08 -53.81
C LEU A 170 4.63 -16.75 -53.06
N PHE A 171 3.43 -16.44 -52.57
CA PHE A 171 3.19 -15.38 -51.57
C PHE A 171 2.90 -15.96 -50.20
N VAL A 172 3.41 -15.33 -49.15
CA VAL A 172 3.15 -15.74 -47.76
C VAL A 172 2.39 -14.65 -47.03
N ILE A 173 1.28 -15.02 -46.40
CA ILE A 173 0.52 -14.16 -45.48
C ILE A 173 0.64 -14.76 -44.08
N ALA A 174 1.13 -13.99 -43.13
CA ALA A 174 1.36 -14.43 -41.75
C ALA A 174 0.36 -13.73 -40.82
N ASP A 175 -0.66 -14.45 -40.36
CA ASP A 175 -1.67 -13.91 -39.44
C ASP A 175 -1.16 -13.93 -37.98
N GLU A 176 -1.54 -12.93 -37.19
CA GLU A 176 -0.98 -12.70 -35.85
C GLU A 176 0.56 -12.65 -35.85
N HIS A 177 1.12 -11.87 -36.78
CA HIS A 177 2.57 -11.81 -37.08
C HIS A 177 3.47 -11.65 -35.83
N HIS A 178 3.00 -10.95 -34.80
CA HIS A 178 3.73 -10.70 -33.56
C HIS A 178 4.11 -11.98 -32.77
N VAL A 179 3.34 -13.06 -32.91
CA VAL A 179 3.57 -14.33 -32.19
C VAL A 179 4.84 -15.03 -32.67
N TYR A 180 5.29 -14.72 -33.88
CA TYR A 180 6.34 -15.47 -34.54
C TYR A 180 7.75 -15.16 -34.03
N ARG A 181 7.91 -14.27 -33.04
CA ARG A 181 9.22 -13.88 -32.49
C ARG A 181 9.86 -14.81 -31.46
N GLU A 182 9.10 -15.41 -30.55
CA GLU A 182 9.68 -16.39 -29.60
C GLU A 182 10.27 -17.62 -30.33
N LYS A 183 9.80 -17.89 -31.55
CA LYS A 183 10.30 -18.91 -32.48
C LYS A 183 10.99 -18.30 -33.73
N ALA A 184 11.29 -16.99 -33.73
CA ALA A 184 11.61 -16.22 -34.94
C ALA A 184 12.78 -16.76 -35.74
N LYS A 185 13.82 -17.29 -35.11
CA LYS A 185 14.95 -17.81 -35.88
C LYS A 185 14.56 -18.99 -36.75
N ALA A 186 13.78 -19.94 -36.20
CA ALA A 186 13.35 -21.12 -36.94
C ALA A 186 12.23 -20.79 -37.94
N PHE A 187 11.27 -19.95 -37.55
CA PHE A 187 10.18 -19.54 -38.43
C PHE A 187 10.66 -18.63 -39.57
N SER A 188 11.42 -17.58 -39.26
CA SER A 188 11.95 -16.66 -40.29
C SER A 188 12.94 -17.38 -41.21
N ALA A 189 13.73 -18.33 -40.70
CA ALA A 189 14.55 -19.19 -41.54
C ALA A 189 13.69 -20.06 -42.46
N ALA A 190 12.68 -20.76 -41.92
CA ALA A 190 11.79 -21.60 -42.71
C ALA A 190 11.08 -20.81 -43.83
N ILE A 191 10.55 -19.62 -43.54
CA ILE A 191 9.90 -18.78 -44.56
C ILE A 191 10.91 -18.24 -45.58
N ARG A 192 12.10 -17.80 -45.16
CA ARG A 192 13.13 -17.32 -46.08
C ARG A 192 13.63 -18.42 -47.01
N ASP A 193 13.78 -19.63 -46.48
CA ASP A 193 14.22 -20.79 -47.24
C ASP A 193 13.15 -21.30 -48.24
N LEU A 194 11.87 -20.93 -48.06
CA LEU A 194 10.82 -21.14 -49.08
C LEU A 194 11.01 -20.22 -50.31
N GLY A 195 11.78 -19.15 -50.18
CA GLY A 195 12.02 -18.17 -51.26
C GLY A 195 10.76 -17.46 -51.79
N PRO A 196 9.81 -16.99 -50.96
CA PRO A 196 8.60 -16.37 -51.48
C PRO A 196 8.87 -15.00 -52.10
N VAL A 197 7.97 -14.57 -52.98
CA VAL A 197 7.99 -13.24 -53.61
C VAL A 197 7.83 -12.14 -52.56
N ALA A 198 6.88 -12.33 -51.63
CA ALA A 198 6.67 -11.42 -50.50
C ALA A 198 6.09 -12.15 -49.28
N LEU A 199 6.38 -11.58 -48.10
CA LEU A 199 5.79 -11.95 -46.82
C LEU A 199 5.00 -10.76 -46.28
N VAL A 200 3.68 -10.93 -46.14
CA VAL A 200 2.77 -9.93 -45.58
C VAL A 200 2.32 -10.37 -44.18
N GLY A 201 2.82 -9.69 -43.16
CA GLY A 201 2.44 -9.90 -41.77
C GLY A 201 1.20 -9.09 -41.39
N LEU A 202 0.15 -9.76 -40.91
CA LEU A 202 -1.06 -9.13 -40.39
C LEU A 202 -1.03 -9.16 -38.86
N THR A 203 -1.11 -8.01 -38.20
CA THR A 203 -1.11 -7.93 -36.74
C THR A 203 -1.85 -6.69 -36.26
N ALA A 204 -2.32 -6.69 -35.02
CA ALA A 204 -2.80 -5.48 -34.34
C ALA A 204 -1.78 -4.91 -33.35
N THR A 205 -0.67 -5.63 -33.17
CA THR A 205 0.31 -5.42 -32.11
C THR A 205 1.70 -5.69 -32.66
N PRO A 206 2.21 -4.86 -33.59
CA PRO A 206 3.53 -5.07 -34.16
C PRO A 206 4.60 -5.04 -33.06
N ASP A 207 5.61 -5.89 -33.22
CA ASP A 207 6.78 -5.86 -32.36
C ASP A 207 7.65 -4.65 -32.69
N LYS A 208 8.37 -4.11 -31.69
CA LYS A 208 9.16 -2.88 -31.84
C LYS A 208 10.19 -2.95 -32.96
N ASP A 209 10.82 -4.10 -33.11
CA ASP A 209 11.84 -4.32 -34.13
C ASP A 209 11.22 -4.52 -35.54
N ASP A 210 9.91 -4.74 -35.65
CA ASP A 210 9.19 -4.82 -36.92
C ASP A 210 8.58 -3.46 -37.33
N TYR A 211 8.75 -2.40 -36.54
CA TYR A 211 8.21 -1.06 -36.86
C TYR A 211 8.73 -0.51 -38.18
N THR A 212 9.98 -0.81 -38.56
CA THR A 212 10.54 -0.41 -39.86
C THR A 212 9.92 -1.16 -41.05
N LYS A 213 9.21 -2.26 -40.79
CA LYS A 213 8.51 -3.07 -41.79
C LYS A 213 7.03 -2.73 -41.88
N VAL A 214 6.51 -1.88 -40.99
CA VAL A 214 5.10 -1.47 -41.00
C VAL A 214 4.87 -0.53 -42.16
N ILE A 215 4.07 -0.97 -43.13
CA ILE A 215 3.76 -0.20 -44.35
C ILE A 215 2.38 0.45 -44.31
N PHE A 216 1.54 0.02 -43.37
CA PHE A 216 0.23 0.58 -43.13
C PHE A 216 -0.12 0.42 -41.66
N GLN A 217 -0.65 1.48 -41.06
CA GLN A 217 -1.10 1.51 -39.69
C GLN A 217 -2.51 2.07 -39.60
N TYR A 218 -3.36 1.36 -38.87
CA TYR A 218 -4.68 1.79 -38.47
C TYR A 218 -4.91 1.42 -37.01
N THR A 219 -4.73 2.41 -36.14
CA THR A 219 -4.70 2.27 -34.69
C THR A 219 -6.10 2.03 -34.10
N LEU A 220 -6.14 1.58 -32.85
CA LEU A 220 -7.42 1.46 -32.13
C LEU A 220 -8.09 2.83 -31.94
N GLY A 221 -7.33 3.92 -31.87
CA GLY A 221 -7.88 5.27 -31.78
C GLY A 221 -8.63 5.68 -33.01
N GLU A 222 -8.04 5.42 -34.17
CA GLU A 222 -8.69 5.64 -35.45
C GLU A 222 -9.96 4.79 -35.56
N ALA A 223 -9.91 3.51 -35.20
CA ALA A 223 -11.09 2.65 -35.18
C ALA A 223 -12.22 3.18 -34.26
N ILE A 224 -11.87 3.75 -33.11
CA ILE A 224 -12.83 4.36 -32.18
C ILE A 224 -13.37 5.69 -32.74
N ALA A 225 -12.52 6.52 -33.34
CA ALA A 225 -12.90 7.81 -33.91
C ALA A 225 -13.81 7.65 -35.12
N ASP A 226 -13.52 6.66 -35.96
CA ASP A 226 -14.25 6.35 -37.19
C ASP A 226 -15.51 5.50 -36.92
N GLY A 227 -15.73 5.10 -35.67
CA GLY A 227 -16.93 4.40 -35.25
C GLY A 227 -17.01 2.93 -35.64
N HIS A 228 -15.88 2.30 -35.97
CA HIS A 228 -15.82 0.89 -36.38
C HIS A 228 -15.79 -0.11 -35.21
N VAL A 229 -15.52 0.37 -34.00
CA VAL A 229 -15.50 -0.42 -32.76
C VAL A 229 -16.25 0.28 -31.63
N LYS A 230 -16.54 -0.45 -30.55
CA LYS A 230 -17.05 0.09 -29.29
C LYS A 230 -16.03 1.02 -28.64
N VAL A 231 -16.53 1.90 -27.78
CA VAL A 231 -15.72 2.75 -26.90
C VAL A 231 -15.41 1.96 -25.61
N PRO A 232 -14.14 1.76 -25.23
CA PRO A 232 -13.82 1.13 -23.95
C PRO A 232 -14.04 2.11 -22.79
N VAL A 233 -14.67 1.63 -21.72
CA VAL A 233 -14.96 2.40 -20.51
C VAL A 233 -14.25 1.77 -19.32
N ILE A 234 -13.39 2.52 -18.65
CA ILE A 234 -12.72 2.05 -17.43
C ILE A 234 -13.66 2.26 -16.25
N VAL A 235 -13.97 1.18 -15.54
CA VAL A 235 -14.84 1.17 -14.38
C VAL A 235 -14.04 0.91 -13.11
N TYR A 236 -14.15 1.80 -12.13
CA TYR A 236 -13.39 1.72 -10.88
C TYR A 236 -14.14 2.34 -9.70
N ARG A 237 -13.69 1.97 -8.50
CA ARG A 237 -14.14 2.57 -7.23
C ARG A 237 -13.00 3.37 -6.59
N LYS A 238 -13.34 4.48 -5.92
CA LYS A 238 -12.38 5.29 -5.15
C LYS A 238 -12.34 4.92 -3.67
N ASP A 239 -13.18 3.99 -3.23
CA ASP A 239 -13.31 3.59 -1.83
C ASP A 239 -12.21 2.65 -1.34
N GLY A 240 -11.36 2.14 -2.24
CA GLY A 240 -10.26 1.23 -1.93
C GLY A 240 -10.70 -0.24 -1.79
N THR A 241 -11.96 -0.54 -2.09
CA THR A 241 -12.51 -1.90 -2.09
C THR A 241 -11.88 -2.72 -3.23
N LYS A 242 -11.33 -3.89 -2.91
CA LYS A 242 -10.57 -4.73 -3.85
C LYS A 242 -11.08 -6.18 -3.92
N ASP A 243 -12.11 -6.53 -3.18
CA ASP A 243 -12.60 -7.91 -3.19
C ASP A 243 -13.29 -8.23 -4.52
N GLU A 244 -13.03 -9.45 -5.00
CA GLU A 244 -13.53 -9.94 -6.28
C GLU A 244 -15.05 -10.05 -6.29
N ARG A 245 -15.66 -10.34 -5.14
CA ARG A 245 -17.13 -10.40 -5.00
C ARG A 245 -17.77 -9.05 -5.34
N THR A 246 -17.30 -7.95 -4.76
CA THR A 246 -17.80 -6.61 -5.07
C THR A 246 -17.55 -6.26 -6.53
N GLN A 247 -16.39 -6.63 -7.09
CA GLN A 247 -16.10 -6.41 -8.52
C GLN A 247 -17.10 -7.13 -9.43
N LEU A 248 -17.45 -8.38 -9.11
CA LEU A 248 -18.45 -9.16 -9.84
C LEU A 248 -19.87 -8.60 -9.67
N GLN A 249 -20.21 -8.09 -8.48
CA GLN A 249 -21.50 -7.42 -8.23
C GLN A 249 -21.65 -6.16 -9.09
N ASP A 250 -20.63 -5.30 -9.09
CA ASP A 250 -20.60 -4.08 -9.89
C ASP A 250 -20.72 -4.42 -11.39
N ALA A 251 -20.03 -5.48 -11.84
CA ALA A 251 -20.14 -5.96 -13.21
C ALA A 251 -21.53 -6.49 -13.57
N CYS A 252 -22.19 -7.24 -12.68
CA CYS A 252 -23.56 -7.72 -12.87
C CYS A 252 -24.56 -6.55 -12.91
N GLN A 253 -24.37 -5.53 -12.07
CA GLN A 253 -25.18 -4.32 -12.07
C GLN A 253 -25.07 -3.57 -13.40
N LEU A 254 -23.85 -3.40 -13.91
CA LEU A 254 -23.60 -2.78 -15.21
C LEU A 254 -24.20 -3.60 -16.36
N LEU A 255 -24.05 -4.93 -16.32
CA LEU A 255 -24.68 -5.82 -17.30
C LEU A 255 -26.19 -5.63 -17.33
N GLY A 256 -26.86 -5.67 -16.17
CA GLY A 256 -28.31 -5.48 -16.08
C GLY A 256 -28.78 -4.10 -16.54
N HIS A 257 -27.95 -3.06 -16.40
CA HIS A 257 -28.23 -1.74 -16.98
C HIS A 257 -28.14 -1.78 -18.51
N LYS A 258 -27.05 -2.34 -19.05
CA LYS A 258 -26.86 -2.48 -20.50
C LYS A 258 -27.93 -3.35 -21.14
N GLU A 259 -28.40 -4.43 -20.50
CA GLU A 259 -29.51 -5.26 -20.99
C GLU A 259 -30.77 -4.44 -21.29
N LYS A 260 -31.09 -3.46 -20.43
CA LYS A 260 -32.21 -2.54 -20.65
C LYS A 260 -31.96 -1.68 -21.88
N SER A 261 -30.75 -1.13 -22.02
CA SER A 261 -30.35 -0.30 -23.16
C SER A 261 -30.38 -1.07 -24.50
N TYR A 262 -29.93 -2.34 -24.51
CA TYR A 262 -30.08 -3.24 -25.67
C TYR A 262 -31.55 -3.50 -26.01
N GLY A 263 -32.41 -3.69 -24.99
CA GLY A 263 -33.85 -3.82 -25.16
C GLY A 263 -34.50 -2.59 -25.80
N VAL A 264 -34.09 -1.38 -25.36
CA VAL A 264 -34.57 -0.10 -25.93
C VAL A 264 -34.14 0.04 -27.39
N TYR A 265 -32.90 -0.30 -27.73
CA TYR A 265 -32.45 -0.27 -29.13
C TYR A 265 -33.28 -1.20 -30.01
N ARG A 266 -33.54 -2.44 -29.55
CA ARG A 266 -34.36 -3.41 -30.29
C ARG A 266 -35.79 -2.94 -30.50
N GLN A 267 -36.38 -2.25 -29.52
CA GLN A 267 -37.73 -1.69 -29.67
C GLN A 267 -37.79 -0.56 -30.70
N THR A 268 -36.73 0.24 -30.79
CA THR A 268 -36.63 1.36 -31.74
C THR A 268 -36.12 0.94 -33.12
N SER A 269 -35.45 -0.21 -33.22
CA SER A 269 -34.94 -0.82 -34.46
C SER A 269 -35.41 -2.28 -34.57
N PRO A 270 -36.67 -2.54 -34.97
CA PRO A 270 -37.26 -3.89 -34.99
C PRO A 270 -36.55 -4.86 -35.95
N ASP A 271 -35.94 -4.33 -37.01
CA ASP A 271 -35.21 -5.11 -38.03
C ASP A 271 -33.80 -5.50 -37.57
N ALA A 272 -33.32 -4.96 -36.44
CA ALA A 272 -32.00 -5.31 -35.90
C ALA A 272 -32.00 -6.73 -35.31
N PRO A 273 -30.88 -7.46 -35.42
CA PRO A 273 -30.77 -8.81 -34.85
C PRO A 273 -31.00 -8.78 -33.33
N ALA A 274 -31.60 -9.82 -32.77
CA ALA A 274 -31.84 -9.90 -31.34
C ALA A 274 -30.54 -10.29 -30.61
N VAL A 275 -29.83 -9.30 -30.06
CA VAL A 275 -28.56 -9.50 -29.36
C VAL A 275 -28.73 -9.32 -27.85
N LYS A 276 -28.23 -10.27 -27.06
CA LYS A 276 -28.14 -10.17 -25.60
C LYS A 276 -26.72 -9.80 -25.18
N PRO A 277 -26.50 -8.78 -24.33
CA PRO A 277 -25.17 -8.48 -23.82
C PRO A 277 -24.67 -9.57 -22.88
N VAL A 278 -23.37 -9.84 -22.88
CA VAL A 278 -22.73 -10.88 -22.05
C VAL A 278 -21.62 -10.30 -21.18
N LEU A 279 -21.55 -10.77 -19.94
CA LEU A 279 -20.43 -10.55 -19.02
C LEU A 279 -19.31 -11.56 -19.28
N PHE A 280 -18.10 -11.07 -19.48
CA PHE A 280 -16.92 -11.92 -19.66
C PHE A 280 -15.94 -11.76 -18.49
N VAL A 281 -15.65 -12.86 -17.79
CA VAL A 281 -14.76 -12.87 -16.63
C VAL A 281 -13.50 -13.68 -16.93
N VAL A 282 -12.34 -13.05 -16.70
CA VAL A 282 -11.03 -13.65 -16.93
C VAL A 282 -10.38 -14.00 -15.59
N CYS A 283 -10.27 -15.29 -15.32
CA CYS A 283 -9.74 -15.85 -14.08
C CYS A 283 -8.26 -16.28 -14.21
N GLN A 284 -7.65 -16.59 -13.06
CA GLN A 284 -6.24 -16.95 -12.95
C GLN A 284 -5.98 -18.43 -13.26
N THR A 285 -6.76 -19.31 -12.65
CA THR A 285 -6.64 -20.78 -12.74
C THR A 285 -8.03 -21.41 -12.93
N ILE A 286 -8.07 -22.70 -13.29
CA ILE A 286 -9.30 -23.46 -13.51
C ILE A 286 -10.13 -23.47 -12.22
N GLU A 287 -9.49 -23.72 -11.10
CA GLU A 287 -10.12 -23.74 -9.77
C GLU A 287 -10.76 -22.39 -9.46
N HIS A 288 -10.05 -21.29 -9.73
CA HIS A 288 -10.57 -19.94 -9.54
C HIS A 288 -11.76 -19.66 -10.49
N ALA A 289 -11.74 -20.15 -11.74
CA ALA A 289 -12.91 -20.02 -12.62
C ALA A 289 -14.14 -20.74 -12.09
N THR A 290 -13.96 -21.94 -11.52
CA THR A 290 -15.06 -22.66 -10.89
C THR A 290 -15.63 -21.92 -9.67
N GLU A 291 -14.77 -21.37 -8.80
CA GLU A 291 -15.19 -20.55 -7.66
C GLU A 291 -15.98 -19.30 -8.10
N VAL A 292 -15.47 -18.60 -9.12
CA VAL A 292 -16.13 -17.41 -9.68
C VAL A 292 -17.46 -17.76 -10.36
N GLY A 293 -17.52 -18.89 -11.07
CA GLY A 293 -18.76 -19.40 -11.67
C GLY A 293 -19.82 -19.66 -10.61
N GLN A 294 -19.44 -20.31 -9.50
CA GLN A 294 -20.32 -20.54 -8.36
C GLN A 294 -20.77 -19.23 -7.69
N LEU A 295 -19.87 -18.25 -7.55
CA LEU A 295 -20.22 -16.93 -7.01
C LEU A 295 -21.24 -16.21 -7.90
N LEU A 296 -21.05 -16.21 -9.21
CA LEU A 296 -21.98 -15.58 -10.17
C LEU A 296 -23.36 -16.25 -10.18
N ALA A 297 -23.42 -17.55 -9.91
CA ALA A 297 -24.68 -18.29 -9.82
C ALA A 297 -25.52 -17.95 -8.56
N GLN A 298 -24.96 -17.25 -7.57
CA GLN A 298 -25.67 -16.91 -6.33
C GLN A 298 -26.74 -15.82 -6.54
N PRO A 299 -27.80 -15.80 -5.69
CA PRO A 299 -28.74 -14.69 -5.64
C PRO A 299 -28.03 -13.34 -5.41
N GLY A 300 -28.45 -12.31 -6.13
CA GLY A 300 -27.82 -10.98 -6.11
C GLY A 300 -26.70 -10.77 -7.16
N MET A 301 -26.35 -11.81 -7.92
CA MET A 301 -25.44 -11.76 -9.07
C MET A 301 -26.21 -12.06 -10.37
N ILE A 302 -25.80 -13.06 -11.16
CA ILE A 302 -26.59 -13.58 -12.29
C ILE A 302 -27.80 -14.36 -11.76
N GLY A 303 -27.62 -15.12 -10.67
CA GLY A 303 -28.71 -15.77 -9.92
C GLY A 303 -29.14 -17.14 -10.42
N ASP A 304 -28.57 -17.62 -11.53
CA ASP A 304 -28.84 -18.95 -12.09
C ASP A 304 -27.56 -19.53 -12.70
N GLY A 305 -27.13 -20.69 -12.21
CA GLY A 305 -25.94 -21.38 -12.70
C GLY A 305 -26.04 -21.82 -14.15
N SER A 306 -27.24 -22.05 -14.69
CA SER A 306 -27.43 -22.40 -16.10
C SER A 306 -27.16 -21.24 -17.07
N GLN A 307 -27.09 -20.01 -16.54
CA GLN A 307 -26.76 -18.80 -17.29
C GLN A 307 -25.27 -18.43 -17.20
N VAL A 308 -24.48 -19.20 -16.44
CA VAL A 308 -23.04 -18.99 -16.25
C VAL A 308 -22.29 -20.13 -16.93
N LEU A 309 -21.49 -19.80 -17.94
CA LEU A 309 -20.73 -20.77 -18.72
C LEU A 309 -19.25 -20.75 -18.35
N GLU A 310 -18.74 -21.85 -17.82
CA GLU A 310 -17.31 -22.01 -17.51
C GLU A 310 -16.55 -22.62 -18.70
N ILE A 311 -15.55 -21.88 -19.22
CA ILE A 311 -14.73 -22.28 -20.36
C ILE A 311 -13.25 -22.37 -19.97
N THR A 312 -12.74 -23.59 -19.90
CA THR A 312 -11.35 -23.92 -19.56
C THR A 312 -10.81 -24.99 -20.52
N SER A 313 -9.52 -25.33 -20.41
CA SER A 313 -8.91 -26.38 -21.22
C SER A 313 -9.49 -27.78 -21.01
N GLN A 314 -10.37 -27.93 -20.03
CA GLN A 314 -11.03 -29.19 -19.67
C GLN A 314 -12.55 -29.12 -19.90
N SER A 315 -13.04 -28.09 -20.58
CA SER A 315 -14.47 -27.95 -20.90
C SER A 315 -14.97 -29.09 -21.78
N SER A 316 -16.21 -29.52 -21.54
CA SER A 316 -16.88 -30.54 -22.32
C SER A 316 -17.32 -30.03 -23.69
N ASP A 317 -17.62 -30.94 -24.62
CA ASP A 317 -18.11 -30.60 -25.95
C ASP A 317 -19.43 -29.81 -25.89
N GLU A 318 -20.29 -30.11 -24.90
CA GLU A 318 -21.54 -29.37 -24.67
C GLU A 318 -21.28 -27.91 -24.28
N ALA A 319 -20.26 -27.66 -23.44
CA ALA A 319 -19.90 -26.31 -23.04
C ALA A 319 -19.33 -25.51 -24.23
N LEU A 320 -18.56 -26.16 -25.11
CA LEU A 320 -18.05 -25.56 -26.35
C LEU A 320 -19.17 -25.28 -27.36
N GLU A 321 -20.18 -26.15 -27.43
CA GLU A 321 -21.36 -25.91 -28.27
C GLU A 321 -22.21 -24.74 -27.73
N ALA A 322 -22.44 -24.68 -26.43
CA ALA A 322 -23.12 -23.56 -25.78
C ALA A 322 -22.37 -22.23 -26.01
N LEU A 323 -21.04 -22.27 -25.96
CA LEU A 323 -20.17 -21.13 -26.26
C LEU A 323 -20.30 -20.65 -27.72
N ALA A 324 -20.47 -21.57 -28.66
CA ALA A 324 -20.67 -21.25 -30.08
C ALA A 324 -22.05 -20.61 -30.35
N LYS A 325 -23.06 -20.98 -29.55
CA LYS A 325 -24.45 -20.48 -29.65
C LYS A 325 -24.72 -19.25 -28.80
N VAL A 326 -23.72 -18.67 -28.15
CA VAL A 326 -23.92 -17.58 -27.18
C VAL A 326 -24.42 -16.25 -27.78
N GLU A 327 -24.31 -16.07 -29.10
CA GLU A 327 -24.89 -14.94 -29.82
C GLU A 327 -26.34 -15.19 -30.27
N GLU A 328 -26.83 -16.44 -30.16
CA GLU A 328 -28.18 -16.78 -30.56
C GLU A 328 -29.20 -16.14 -29.61
N PRO A 329 -30.34 -15.63 -30.13
CA PRO A 329 -31.32 -14.90 -29.32
C PRO A 329 -31.90 -15.68 -28.14
N ASP A 330 -31.99 -17.00 -28.27
CA ASP A 330 -32.52 -17.95 -27.29
C ASP A 330 -31.45 -18.47 -26.33
N SER A 331 -30.17 -18.11 -26.50
CA SER A 331 -29.11 -18.50 -25.57
C SER A 331 -29.44 -18.08 -24.14
N PRO A 332 -29.36 -19.00 -23.16
CA PRO A 332 -29.58 -18.68 -21.75
C PRO A 332 -28.36 -18.01 -21.11
N ILE A 333 -27.20 -18.03 -21.78
CA ILE A 333 -25.93 -17.61 -21.20
C ILE A 333 -25.88 -16.08 -21.07
N ARG A 334 -25.57 -15.61 -19.86
CA ARG A 334 -25.39 -14.20 -19.51
C ARG A 334 -23.97 -13.89 -19.05
N ALA A 335 -23.26 -14.87 -18.51
CA ALA A 335 -21.88 -14.72 -18.08
C ALA A 335 -21.01 -15.87 -18.57
N ILE A 336 -19.77 -15.56 -18.97
CA ILE A 336 -18.77 -16.53 -19.37
C ILE A 336 -17.54 -16.33 -18.48
N VAL A 337 -17.10 -17.41 -17.85
CA VAL A 337 -15.92 -17.42 -16.97
C VAL A 337 -14.85 -18.25 -17.64
N SER A 338 -13.63 -17.72 -17.80
CA SER A 338 -12.58 -18.43 -18.52
C SER A 338 -11.17 -18.23 -17.97
N VAL A 339 -10.31 -19.22 -18.25
CA VAL A 339 -8.90 -19.27 -17.86
C VAL A 339 -8.05 -19.51 -19.09
N ASN A 340 -7.39 -18.47 -19.60
CA ASN A 340 -6.43 -18.54 -20.72
C ASN A 340 -6.94 -19.17 -22.03
N MET A 341 -8.13 -19.77 -22.08
CA MET A 341 -8.54 -20.66 -23.17
C MET A 341 -9.23 -19.90 -24.30
N LEU A 342 -9.82 -18.76 -23.99
CA LEU A 342 -10.29 -17.79 -24.98
C LEU A 342 -9.12 -16.93 -25.50
N ARG A 343 -7.94 -17.51 -25.68
CA ARG A 343 -6.82 -16.88 -26.41
C ARG A 343 -7.06 -16.98 -27.93
N GLU A 344 -7.60 -18.08 -28.43
CA GLU A 344 -7.79 -18.33 -29.86
C GLU A 344 -9.18 -18.96 -30.14
N GLY A 345 -9.86 -18.59 -31.23
CA GLY A 345 -11.01 -19.36 -31.76
C GLY A 345 -12.43 -18.91 -31.40
N TRP A 346 -12.69 -18.39 -30.20
CA TRP A 346 -14.02 -17.86 -29.85
C TRP A 346 -14.17 -16.39 -30.28
N ASP A 347 -15.22 -16.06 -31.01
CA ASP A 347 -15.40 -14.78 -31.69
C ASP A 347 -16.87 -14.37 -31.54
N VAL A 348 -17.11 -13.42 -30.63
CA VAL A 348 -18.44 -12.89 -30.34
C VAL A 348 -18.43 -11.37 -30.36
N LYS A 349 -19.58 -10.79 -30.66
CA LYS A 349 -19.80 -9.34 -30.79
C LYS A 349 -20.55 -8.76 -29.58
N ASN A 350 -21.19 -9.62 -28.80
CA ASN A 350 -22.13 -9.24 -27.74
C ASN A 350 -21.52 -9.11 -26.33
N ILE A 351 -20.20 -9.19 -26.17
CA ILE A 351 -19.54 -8.88 -24.89
C ILE A 351 -19.77 -7.40 -24.54
N ALA A 352 -20.33 -7.13 -23.37
CA ALA A 352 -20.71 -5.79 -22.94
C ALA A 352 -19.97 -5.33 -21.67
N VAL A 353 -19.60 -6.29 -20.81
CA VAL A 353 -18.85 -6.05 -19.57
C VAL A 353 -17.72 -7.07 -19.49
N ILE A 354 -16.52 -6.62 -19.16
CA ILE A 354 -15.34 -7.46 -18.97
C ILE A 354 -14.82 -7.26 -17.55
N VAL A 355 -14.59 -8.37 -16.84
CA VAL A 355 -13.96 -8.38 -15.51
C VAL A 355 -12.64 -9.13 -15.61
N ALA A 356 -11.54 -8.44 -15.29
CA ALA A 356 -10.24 -9.08 -15.17
C ALA A 356 -9.94 -9.32 -13.68
N LEU A 357 -9.99 -10.59 -13.23
CA LEU A 357 -9.66 -11.02 -11.86
C LEU A 357 -8.20 -11.49 -11.72
N ARG A 358 -7.39 -11.21 -12.73
CA ARG A 358 -5.95 -11.51 -12.74
C ARG A 358 -5.18 -10.25 -13.09
N ARG A 359 -3.97 -10.14 -12.54
CA ARG A 359 -2.99 -9.23 -13.14
C ARG A 359 -2.78 -9.64 -14.59
N LEU A 360 -3.04 -8.70 -15.48
CA LEU A 360 -2.76 -8.85 -16.90
C LEU A 360 -1.24 -8.90 -17.05
N ALA A 361 -0.70 -10.12 -17.06
CA ALA A 361 0.74 -10.36 -17.03
C ALA A 361 1.45 -10.01 -18.35
N SER A 362 0.72 -9.69 -19.42
CA SER A 362 1.30 -9.21 -20.67
C SER A 362 0.43 -8.17 -21.39
N GLN A 363 1.13 -7.25 -22.06
CA GLN A 363 0.58 -6.21 -22.92
C GLN A 363 -0.30 -6.80 -24.05
N THR A 364 0.12 -7.91 -24.66
CA THR A 364 -0.61 -8.63 -25.72
C THR A 364 -1.90 -9.30 -25.23
N LEU A 365 -1.91 -9.84 -24.01
CA LEU A 365 -3.09 -10.51 -23.44
C LEU A 365 -4.25 -9.53 -23.19
N THR A 366 -3.91 -8.28 -22.81
CA THR A 366 -4.90 -7.21 -22.59
C THR A 366 -5.61 -6.82 -23.88
N GLU A 367 -4.88 -6.72 -25.00
CA GLU A 367 -5.46 -6.40 -26.31
C GLU A 367 -6.28 -7.53 -26.90
N GLN A 368 -5.88 -8.79 -26.68
CA GLN A 368 -6.67 -9.94 -27.12
C GLN A 368 -8.00 -10.06 -26.36
N ILE A 369 -8.02 -9.71 -25.07
CA ILE A 369 -9.24 -9.67 -24.25
C ILE A 369 -10.11 -8.48 -24.66
N LEU A 370 -9.51 -7.29 -24.82
CA LEU A 370 -10.23 -6.07 -25.20
C LEU A 370 -10.78 -6.15 -26.63
N GLY A 371 -9.99 -6.67 -27.59
CA GLY A 371 -10.36 -6.82 -29.00
C GLY A 371 -11.58 -7.71 -29.25
N ARG A 372 -11.93 -8.59 -28.30
CA ARG A 372 -13.18 -9.37 -28.31
C ARG A 372 -14.36 -8.52 -27.85
N GLY A 373 -14.19 -7.72 -26.80
CA GLY A 373 -15.19 -6.79 -26.30
C GLY A 373 -15.51 -5.62 -27.23
N LEU A 374 -14.53 -5.18 -28.01
CA LEU A 374 -14.61 -3.98 -28.85
C LEU A 374 -15.50 -4.10 -30.08
N ARG A 375 -15.97 -5.29 -30.45
CA ARG A 375 -16.80 -5.47 -31.64
C ARG A 375 -18.20 -4.87 -31.47
N LEU A 376 -18.75 -4.36 -32.57
CA LEU A 376 -20.09 -3.79 -32.60
C LEU A 376 -21.14 -4.91 -32.70
N PRO A 377 -22.09 -5.03 -31.73
CA PRO A 377 -23.08 -6.11 -31.68
C PRO A 377 -24.02 -6.09 -32.89
N PHE A 378 -24.31 -4.91 -33.43
CA PHE A 378 -25.22 -4.72 -34.56
C PHE A 378 -24.49 -4.34 -35.85
N GLY A 379 -23.17 -4.58 -35.92
CA GLY A 379 -22.32 -4.22 -37.08
C GLY A 379 -21.99 -2.74 -37.21
N GLN A 380 -22.80 -1.86 -36.64
CA GLN A 380 -22.63 -0.41 -36.59
C GLN A 380 -22.90 0.14 -35.19
N ARG A 381 -22.47 1.38 -34.92
CA ARG A 381 -22.86 2.11 -33.71
C ARG A 381 -24.34 2.45 -33.74
N THR A 382 -24.98 2.29 -32.59
CA THR A 382 -26.41 2.46 -32.39
C THR A 382 -26.79 3.89 -32.01
N GLY A 383 -25.81 4.69 -31.56
CA GLY A 383 -26.04 6.01 -30.95
C GLY A 383 -26.43 5.93 -29.48
N ILE A 384 -26.64 4.73 -28.93
CA ILE A 384 -26.89 4.50 -27.51
C ILE A 384 -25.57 4.14 -26.85
N ALA A 385 -25.08 5.06 -26.00
CA ALA A 385 -23.76 4.97 -25.39
C ALA A 385 -23.51 3.61 -24.71
N ASP A 386 -24.47 3.10 -23.93
CA ASP A 386 -24.34 1.82 -23.23
C ASP A 386 -24.17 0.60 -24.14
N VAL A 387 -24.75 0.66 -25.35
CA VAL A 387 -24.67 -0.41 -26.36
C VAL A 387 -23.36 -0.32 -27.15
N ASP A 388 -22.94 0.91 -27.43
CA ASP A 388 -21.72 1.23 -28.17
C ASP A 388 -20.46 1.21 -27.28
N GLN A 389 -20.59 0.86 -26.00
CA GLN A 389 -19.50 0.82 -25.02
C GLN A 389 -19.28 -0.56 -24.43
N VAL A 390 -18.02 -0.89 -24.16
CA VAL A 390 -17.64 -2.05 -23.36
C VAL A 390 -17.05 -1.59 -22.03
N ASP A 391 -17.64 -2.06 -20.93
CA ASP A 391 -17.21 -1.69 -19.59
C ASP A 391 -16.12 -2.66 -19.12
N LEU A 392 -14.94 -2.14 -18.82
CA LEU A 392 -13.81 -2.87 -18.24
C LEU A 392 -13.76 -2.61 -16.74
N VAL A 393 -14.20 -3.58 -15.96
CA VAL A 393 -14.19 -3.53 -14.50
C VAL A 393 -12.90 -4.09 -13.96
N ALA A 394 -12.10 -3.25 -13.31
CA ALA A 394 -10.83 -3.63 -12.72
C ALA A 394 -10.67 -3.01 -11.33
N HIS A 395 -10.34 -3.83 -10.33
CA HIS A 395 -10.10 -3.41 -8.94
C HIS A 395 -8.59 -3.33 -8.59
N ASP A 396 -7.71 -3.23 -9.59
CA ASP A 396 -6.32 -2.87 -9.38
C ASP A 396 -6.18 -1.37 -9.10
N SER A 397 -5.08 -0.96 -8.45
CA SER A 397 -4.88 0.42 -8.00
C SER A 397 -5.15 1.45 -9.11
N TYR A 398 -5.83 2.56 -8.78
CA TYR A 398 -6.08 3.67 -9.69
C TYR A 398 -4.82 4.11 -10.46
N GLN A 399 -3.63 4.06 -9.84
CA GLN A 399 -2.35 4.35 -10.50
C GLN A 399 -1.92 3.32 -11.55
N GLN A 400 -2.23 2.04 -11.35
CA GLN A 400 -2.03 1.00 -12.36
C GLN A 400 -3.10 1.05 -13.45
N LEU A 401 -4.34 1.42 -13.13
CA LEU A 401 -5.38 1.72 -14.12
C LEU A 401 -5.04 2.97 -14.93
N LEU A 402 -4.39 3.97 -14.33
CA LEU A 402 -3.79 5.10 -15.04
C LEU A 402 -2.62 4.64 -15.91
N SER A 403 -1.76 3.73 -15.44
CA SER A 403 -0.71 3.15 -16.31
C SER A 403 -1.28 2.32 -17.46
N GLN A 404 -2.40 1.61 -17.25
CA GLN A 404 -3.13 0.91 -18.30
C GLN A 404 -3.85 1.89 -19.22
N LYS A 405 -4.39 2.99 -18.70
CA LYS A 405 -4.94 4.11 -19.48
C LYS A 405 -3.87 4.78 -20.31
N ASP A 406 -2.64 4.92 -19.80
CA ASP A 406 -1.50 5.49 -20.51
C ASP A 406 -0.93 4.50 -21.53
N VAL A 407 -0.87 3.21 -21.23
CA VAL A 407 -0.51 2.13 -22.18
C VAL A 407 -1.58 2.01 -23.29
N LEU A 408 -2.86 2.01 -22.93
CA LEU A 408 -3.96 2.03 -23.89
C LEU A 408 -3.93 3.31 -24.71
N ARG A 409 -3.70 4.48 -24.10
CA ARG A 409 -3.52 5.74 -24.82
C ARG A 409 -2.33 5.69 -25.79
N GLN A 410 -1.17 5.21 -25.35
CA GLN A 410 0.04 5.02 -26.18
C GLN A 410 -0.12 3.96 -27.28
N ARG A 411 -1.15 3.11 -27.23
CA ARG A 411 -1.47 2.10 -28.26
C ARG A 411 -2.56 2.56 -29.22
N ILE A 412 -3.48 3.36 -28.69
CA ILE A 412 -4.47 4.10 -29.45
C ILE A 412 -3.78 5.25 -30.23
N GLN A 413 -2.63 5.73 -29.76
CA GLN A 413 -1.66 6.60 -30.45
C GLN A 413 -0.31 5.89 -30.52
N LEU A 414 -0.13 4.94 -31.45
CA LEU A 414 1.23 4.59 -31.83
C LEU A 414 1.87 5.85 -32.43
N PRO A 415 3.16 6.14 -32.17
CA PRO A 415 3.83 7.22 -32.87
C PRO A 415 3.71 6.89 -34.35
N SER A 416 3.13 7.81 -35.13
CA SER A 416 3.13 7.72 -36.58
C SER A 416 4.57 7.47 -36.98
N THR A 417 4.88 6.25 -37.41
CA THR A 417 6.13 5.98 -38.14
C THR A 417 5.95 6.71 -39.45
N ALA A 418 6.20 8.02 -39.42
CA ALA A 418 6.30 8.83 -40.61
C ALA A 418 7.48 8.25 -41.39
N VAL A 419 7.15 7.41 -42.37
CA VAL A 419 8.12 6.98 -43.36
C VAL A 419 8.32 8.19 -44.27
N GLU A 420 9.28 9.04 -43.93
CA GLU A 420 9.88 9.91 -44.96
C GLU A 420 10.81 9.03 -45.79
N VAL A 421 10.38 8.81 -47.03
CA VAL A 421 11.14 8.12 -48.08
C VAL A 421 11.99 9.19 -48.76
N ASP A 422 13.30 8.98 -48.83
CA ASP A 422 14.15 9.85 -49.66
C ASP A 422 13.93 9.60 -51.16
N ASP A 423 14.47 10.46 -52.02
CA ASP A 423 14.35 10.38 -53.49
C ASP A 423 14.93 9.06 -54.10
N GLN A 424 15.45 8.15 -53.27
CA GLN A 424 16.03 6.86 -53.65
C GLN A 424 15.34 5.65 -53.01
N GLY A 425 14.25 5.83 -52.26
CA GLY A 425 13.44 4.72 -51.77
C GLY A 425 13.92 4.07 -50.47
N PHE A 426 14.82 4.71 -49.71
CA PHE A 426 15.26 4.22 -48.40
C PHE A 426 14.51 4.93 -47.26
N ALA A 427 14.07 4.15 -46.26
CA ALA A 427 13.47 4.68 -45.05
C ALA A 427 14.56 5.30 -44.17
N THR A 428 14.48 6.60 -43.89
CA THR A 428 15.37 7.26 -42.93
C THR A 428 14.65 7.42 -41.59
N SER A 429 15.21 6.86 -40.52
CA SER A 429 14.72 7.08 -39.17
C SER A 429 15.28 8.40 -38.64
N ALA A 430 14.42 9.38 -38.40
CA ALA A 430 14.81 10.51 -37.55
C ALA A 430 15.03 10.00 -36.12
N GLU A 431 16.27 10.03 -35.64
CA GLU A 431 16.56 9.84 -34.22
C GLU A 431 15.90 10.96 -33.42
N VAL A 432 14.94 10.60 -32.56
CA VAL A 432 14.37 11.53 -31.58
C VAL A 432 15.38 11.67 -30.44
N ASP A 433 15.96 12.85 -30.31
CA ASP A 433 16.82 13.22 -29.17
C ASP A 433 16.00 13.09 -27.86
N PRO A 434 16.41 12.24 -26.90
CA PRO A 434 15.70 12.04 -25.63
C PRO A 434 15.61 13.30 -24.75
N ASN A 435 16.32 14.38 -25.10
CA ASN A 435 16.36 15.64 -24.35
C ASN A 435 15.52 16.77 -24.95
N GLN A 436 14.72 16.54 -26.00
CA GLN A 436 13.79 17.58 -26.46
C GLN A 436 12.51 17.62 -25.59
N PRO A 437 12.21 18.75 -24.93
CA PRO A 437 10.97 18.90 -24.19
C PRO A 437 9.78 19.00 -25.16
N VAL A 438 8.71 18.28 -24.83
CA VAL A 438 7.43 18.28 -25.55
C VAL A 438 6.84 19.70 -25.60
N PRO A 439 6.31 20.19 -26.74
CA PRO A 439 5.65 21.49 -26.79
C PRO A 439 4.38 21.49 -25.94
N VAL A 440 4.27 22.43 -25.02
CA VAL A 440 3.07 22.67 -24.22
C VAL A 440 2.18 23.65 -25.00
N ASP A 441 0.98 23.23 -25.39
CA ASP A 441 0.00 24.10 -26.07
C ASP A 441 -0.60 25.11 -25.06
N PRO A 442 -0.79 26.39 -25.43
CA PRO A 442 -1.10 27.45 -24.50
C PRO A 442 -2.62 27.62 -24.35
N GLY A 443 -3.14 27.53 -23.12
CA GLY A 443 -4.47 28.07 -22.85
C GLY A 443 -5.23 27.46 -21.69
N THR A 444 -4.86 27.82 -20.46
CA THR A 444 -5.84 28.15 -19.42
C THR A 444 -5.18 29.12 -18.44
N GLY A 445 -5.64 30.37 -18.46
CA GLY A 445 -5.07 31.46 -17.67
C GLY A 445 -5.30 31.31 -16.17
N SER A 446 -4.26 31.63 -15.41
CA SER A 446 -4.31 31.84 -13.97
C SER A 446 -4.46 33.35 -13.70
N PRO A 447 -5.31 33.77 -12.75
CA PRO A 447 -5.43 35.19 -12.39
C PRO A 447 -4.30 35.62 -11.45
N GLU A 448 -3.64 36.72 -11.80
CA GLU A 448 -2.76 37.47 -10.90
C GLU A 448 -3.56 38.14 -9.77
N PRO A 449 -3.04 38.16 -8.53
CA PRO A 449 -3.41 39.15 -7.53
C PRO A 449 -2.32 40.22 -7.41
N GLY A 450 -2.71 41.47 -7.63
CA GLY A 450 -1.88 42.66 -7.48
C GLY A 450 -1.49 42.99 -6.03
N GLN A 451 -0.38 43.71 -5.92
CA GLN A 451 0.14 44.33 -4.70
C GLN A 451 -0.68 45.56 -4.27
N VAL A 452 -1.09 45.58 -3.00
CA VAL A 452 -1.19 46.76 -2.11
C VAL A 452 -0.86 46.20 -0.71
N GLY A 453 0.30 46.46 -0.10
CA GLY A 453 0.63 47.70 0.58
C GLY A 453 0.28 47.59 2.06
N GLY A 454 1.24 47.23 2.92
CA GLY A 454 1.02 47.16 4.37
C GLY A 454 2.21 46.59 5.14
N ALA A 455 2.86 47.46 5.90
CA ALA A 455 4.06 47.20 6.68
C ALA A 455 3.92 46.12 7.78
N GLY A 456 5.01 45.40 8.03
CA GLY A 456 5.16 44.49 9.16
C GLY A 456 6.20 43.42 8.84
N GLY A 457 7.43 43.61 9.34
CA GLY A 457 8.64 42.93 8.90
C GLY A 457 8.60 41.40 8.90
N SER A 458 9.06 40.84 7.79
CA SER A 458 9.71 39.54 7.71
C SER A 458 11.10 39.77 7.14
N SER A 459 12.14 39.19 7.76
CA SER A 459 12.91 38.10 7.14
C SER A 459 14.35 38.07 7.63
N SER A 460 14.77 36.91 8.13
CA SER A 460 15.99 36.15 7.75
C SER A 460 16.30 35.19 8.92
N LEU A 461 16.02 33.87 8.86
CA LEU A 461 16.68 32.81 8.07
C LEU A 461 18.21 33.00 8.08
N THR A 462 19.11 32.13 8.53
CA THR A 462 19.20 30.68 8.90
C THR A 462 20.73 30.42 9.15
N PRO A 463 21.25 29.23 9.48
CA PRO A 463 20.95 28.29 10.57
C PRO A 463 22.22 27.71 11.27
N ALA A 464 22.01 26.75 12.20
CA ALA A 464 22.92 25.68 12.71
C ALA A 464 23.85 26.00 13.90
N PRO A 465 24.40 24.98 14.62
CA PRO A 465 23.95 23.61 15.00
C PRO A 465 23.82 23.50 16.57
N GLY A 466 23.26 22.51 17.28
CA GLY A 466 23.37 21.05 17.26
C GLY A 466 24.35 20.56 18.34
N GLN A 467 23.88 19.92 19.45
CA GLN A 467 24.52 18.79 20.18
C GLN A 467 23.76 18.47 21.50
N TRP A 468 23.25 17.25 21.71
CA TRP A 468 23.87 15.99 22.17
C TRP A 468 24.01 15.85 23.70
N THR A 469 23.62 14.64 24.13
CA THR A 469 23.73 14.04 25.45
C THR A 469 25.10 13.43 25.70
N LEU A 470 25.34 13.14 26.99
CA LEU A 470 26.13 12.03 27.54
C LEU A 470 27.57 12.31 27.99
N PHE A 471 27.84 11.80 29.19
CA PHE A 471 29.15 11.55 29.78
C PHE A 471 30.03 10.71 28.85
N GLU A 472 31.29 11.11 28.71
CA GLU A 472 32.44 10.22 28.79
C GLU A 472 33.68 11.04 29.19
N LEU A 473 34.48 10.48 30.08
CA LEU A 473 35.76 11.01 30.54
C LEU A 473 36.76 11.06 29.38
N GLU A 474 37.63 12.07 29.34
CA GLU A 474 39.08 11.88 29.24
C GLU A 474 39.83 13.20 29.41
N GLU A 475 41.08 13.03 29.82
CA GLU A 475 41.99 13.98 30.44
C GLU A 475 42.65 14.96 29.45
N ASP A 476 42.99 16.12 30.01
CA ASP A 476 44.25 16.84 29.90
C ASP A 476 44.67 17.72 28.69
N GLU A 477 45.22 18.85 29.16
CA GLU A 477 46.38 19.62 28.67
C GLU A 477 46.23 20.85 27.73
N SER A 478 46.96 21.89 28.18
CA SER A 478 47.42 23.14 27.54
C SER A 478 46.40 24.30 27.43
N ALA A 479 46.43 25.37 28.24
CA ALA A 479 47.46 26.36 28.63
C ALA A 479 47.62 27.57 27.67
N GLN A 480 47.55 28.77 28.28
CA GLN A 480 48.04 30.11 27.85
C GLN A 480 47.20 30.88 26.82
N ASP A 481 47.02 32.20 26.85
CA ASP A 481 47.24 33.31 27.81
C ASP A 481 46.60 34.59 27.20
N GLU A 482 46.54 35.68 27.98
CA GLU A 482 46.41 37.12 27.61
C GLU A 482 45.06 37.87 27.82
N ASP A 483 44.90 38.37 29.06
CA ASP A 483 44.88 39.79 29.50
C ASP A 483 43.99 40.87 28.84
N TYR A 484 43.05 41.41 29.65
CA TYR A 484 42.81 42.86 29.78
C TYR A 484 42.13 43.22 31.14
N GLN A 485 42.84 43.98 31.98
CA GLN A 485 42.37 44.81 33.13
C GLN A 485 42.74 46.29 32.85
N PRO A 486 42.35 47.39 33.58
CA PRO A 486 41.83 47.50 34.97
C PRO A 486 40.78 48.64 35.30
N ASN A 487 40.15 48.53 36.49
CA ASN A 487 39.72 49.50 37.57
C ASN A 487 39.38 51.01 37.32
N PRO A 488 38.58 51.74 38.18
CA PRO A 488 38.88 51.93 39.63
C PRO A 488 37.75 52.32 40.65
N GLY A 489 38.07 52.20 41.96
CA GLY A 489 37.51 53.00 43.09
C GLY A 489 36.67 52.19 44.10
N LEU A 490 36.97 52.10 45.40
CA LEU A 490 37.63 53.00 46.35
C LEU A 490 38.37 52.21 47.45
N ILE A 491 39.50 52.77 47.87
CA ILE A 491 40.46 52.28 48.87
C ILE A 491 40.12 52.85 50.26
N PHE A 492 40.29 52.06 51.32
CA PHE A 492 40.88 52.51 52.59
C PHE A 492 41.75 51.38 53.21
N GLU A 493 43.06 51.49 52.96
CA GLU A 493 44.18 51.11 53.85
C GLU A 493 44.16 52.04 55.09
N GLU A 494 44.74 51.81 56.26
CA GLU A 494 45.51 50.76 56.93
C GLU A 494 45.64 51.28 58.38
N THR A 495 45.57 50.45 59.42
CA THR A 495 46.61 50.39 60.47
C THR A 495 46.38 49.15 61.33
N GLU A 496 47.48 48.45 61.54
CA GLU A 496 47.66 47.14 62.16
C GLU A 496 47.27 47.06 63.64
N GLN A 497 46.43 46.08 63.97
CA GLN A 497 46.72 45.14 65.06
C GLN A 497 46.42 43.71 64.56
N ARG A 498 47.50 42.95 64.34
CA ARG A 498 47.48 41.55 63.97
C ARG A 498 46.81 40.70 65.07
N VAL A 499 45.70 40.08 64.72
CA VAL A 499 45.48 38.65 64.99
C VAL A 499 45.32 38.01 63.62
N GLU A 500 46.26 37.15 63.22
CA GLU A 500 46.11 36.32 62.02
C GLU A 500 44.88 35.41 62.20
N THR A 501 43.70 35.83 61.76
CA THR A 501 42.56 34.91 61.62
C THR A 501 42.76 34.13 60.33
N LYS A 502 43.28 32.89 60.46
CA LYS A 502 43.29 31.91 59.35
C LYS A 502 41.89 31.85 58.74
N VAL A 503 41.79 32.00 57.41
CA VAL A 503 40.55 31.69 56.68
C VAL A 503 40.24 30.21 56.96
N PRO A 504 39.07 29.86 57.52
CA PRO A 504 38.81 28.48 57.90
C PRO A 504 38.60 27.63 56.64
N GLU A 505 39.41 26.57 56.52
CA GLU A 505 39.41 25.67 55.36
C GLU A 505 38.13 24.79 55.33
N PRO A 506 37.58 24.51 54.14
CA PRO A 506 36.48 23.57 53.99
C PRO A 506 36.92 22.16 54.39
N GLN A 507 36.20 21.54 55.33
CA GLN A 507 36.41 20.16 55.75
C GLN A 507 35.29 19.25 55.26
N TYR A 508 35.67 18.02 54.91
CA TYR A 508 34.78 16.97 54.43
C TYR A 508 34.55 15.94 55.53
N ARG A 509 33.81 14.87 55.22
CA ARG A 509 33.67 13.73 56.14
C ARG A 509 35.02 13.20 56.64
N VAL A 510 35.03 12.70 57.87
CA VAL A 510 36.20 12.07 58.46
C VAL A 510 36.59 10.83 57.65
N GLU A 511 37.89 10.59 57.51
CA GLU A 511 38.40 9.44 56.77
C GLU A 511 37.83 8.12 57.31
N GLY A 512 37.26 7.29 56.42
CA GLY A 512 36.60 6.03 56.77
C GLY A 512 35.13 6.13 57.18
N ALA A 513 34.56 7.34 57.24
CA ALA A 513 33.14 7.52 57.54
C ALA A 513 32.23 7.24 56.32
N PRO A 514 31.05 6.62 56.51
CA PRO A 514 30.16 6.22 55.43
C PRO A 514 29.38 7.42 54.85
N GLN A 515 28.95 7.28 53.59
CA GLN A 515 27.88 8.10 53.04
C GLN A 515 26.53 7.52 53.46
N ILE A 516 25.66 8.34 54.05
CA ILE A 516 24.31 7.92 54.44
C ILE A 516 23.31 8.40 53.36
N ILE A 517 22.43 7.52 52.88
CA ILE A 517 21.35 7.87 51.95
C ILE A 517 20.03 7.90 52.71
N PHE A 518 19.53 9.09 53.04
CA PHE A 518 18.27 9.29 53.75
C PHE A 518 17.07 9.21 52.80
N PRO A 519 16.12 8.26 52.97
CA PRO A 519 14.97 8.13 52.09
C PRO A 519 13.90 9.19 52.37
N ARG A 520 13.77 10.20 51.51
CA ARG A 520 12.76 11.25 51.62
C ARG A 520 11.52 10.90 50.79
N ARG A 521 10.34 10.92 51.41
CA ARG A 521 9.07 10.69 50.71
C ARG A 521 8.62 11.93 49.92
N GLU A 522 8.41 11.78 48.61
CA GLU A 522 7.89 12.81 47.70
C GLU A 522 6.56 12.41 47.08
N SER A 523 5.73 13.41 46.73
CA SER A 523 4.49 13.21 45.98
C SER A 523 4.73 13.57 44.52
N ARG A 524 4.30 12.68 43.62
CA ARG A 524 4.29 12.87 42.17
C ARG A 524 2.89 12.70 41.63
N LEU A 525 2.51 13.55 40.67
CA LEU A 525 1.26 13.41 39.94
C LEU A 525 1.47 12.44 38.78
N VAL A 526 0.82 11.28 38.84
CA VAL A 526 0.80 10.26 37.77
C VAL A 526 -0.61 10.15 37.19
N HIS A 527 -0.76 9.66 35.96
CA HIS A 527 -2.09 9.40 35.41
C HIS A 527 -2.75 8.22 36.13
N SER A 528 -4.06 8.31 36.38
CA SER A 528 -4.80 7.17 36.92
C SER A 528 -4.80 5.99 35.93
N PRO A 529 -4.85 4.73 36.41
CA PRO A 529 -5.11 3.58 35.55
C PRO A 529 -6.38 3.79 34.74
N PHE A 530 -6.39 3.32 33.49
CA PHE A 530 -7.55 3.47 32.64
C PHE A 530 -8.60 2.43 32.94
N SER A 531 -9.87 2.86 33.05
CA SER A 531 -11.00 1.95 33.00
C SER A 531 -12.00 2.39 31.96
N LEU A 532 -12.47 1.44 31.15
CA LEU A 532 -13.63 1.64 30.27
C LEU A 532 -14.92 1.91 31.07
N SER A 533 -14.94 1.56 32.35
CA SER A 533 -16.07 1.83 33.24
C SER A 533 -16.27 3.32 33.50
N ASP A 534 -15.20 4.12 33.37
CA ASP A 534 -15.25 5.58 33.58
C ASP A 534 -15.88 6.34 32.41
N ILE A 535 -16.14 5.65 31.29
CA ILE A 535 -16.76 6.24 30.10
C ILE A 535 -18.29 6.14 30.23
N PRO A 536 -19.01 7.28 30.28
CA PRO A 536 -20.47 7.31 30.29
C PRO A 536 -21.09 6.80 28.99
N ASP A 537 -22.24 6.14 29.07
CA ASP A 537 -22.99 5.69 27.89
C ASP A 537 -23.33 6.86 26.94
N GLY A 538 -23.61 8.05 27.49
CA GLY A 538 -23.93 9.24 26.71
C GLY A 538 -22.81 9.70 25.78
N ASP A 539 -21.55 9.46 26.14
CA ASP A 539 -20.41 9.79 25.27
C ASP A 539 -20.33 8.82 24.08
N ALA A 540 -20.62 7.54 24.33
CA ALA A 540 -20.71 6.54 23.27
C ALA A 540 -21.90 6.79 22.34
N GLU A 541 -23.08 7.12 22.90
CA GLU A 541 -24.25 7.52 22.11
C GLU A 541 -23.94 8.73 21.23
N LYS A 542 -23.30 9.77 21.78
CA LYS A 542 -22.93 10.98 21.02
C LYS A 542 -21.95 10.67 19.88
N ALA A 543 -20.99 9.78 20.09
CA ALA A 543 -20.08 9.33 19.04
C ALA A 543 -20.81 8.54 17.93
N GLY A 544 -21.85 7.78 18.29
CA GLY A 544 -22.66 7.01 17.35
C GLY A 544 -23.48 7.84 16.36
N VAL A 545 -23.90 9.06 16.73
CA VAL A 545 -24.80 9.93 15.93
C VAL A 545 -24.29 10.18 14.51
N ALA A 546 -22.97 10.24 14.31
CA ALA A 546 -22.38 10.46 12.99
C ALA A 546 -22.66 9.32 11.99
N PHE A 547 -23.06 8.14 12.48
CA PHE A 547 -23.21 6.91 11.71
C PHE A 547 -24.67 6.47 11.58
N ILE A 548 -25.63 7.39 11.64
CA ILE A 548 -27.06 7.09 11.45
C ILE A 548 -27.38 6.68 10.01
N LYS A 549 -26.77 7.37 9.03
CA LYS A 549 -27.03 7.14 7.61
C LYS A 549 -25.98 6.23 7.00
N GLU A 550 -26.40 5.44 6.02
CA GLU A 550 -25.46 4.68 5.20
C GLU A 550 -24.57 5.61 4.39
N VAL A 551 -23.32 5.21 4.20
CA VAL A 551 -22.35 5.98 3.44
C VAL A 551 -22.41 5.50 2.00
N PRO A 552 -22.97 6.27 1.05
CA PRO A 552 -23.08 5.81 -0.33
C PRO A 552 -21.70 5.60 -0.94
N THR A 553 -21.57 4.53 -1.71
CA THR A 553 -20.39 4.26 -2.53
C THR A 553 -20.74 4.41 -3.99
N PHE A 554 -19.79 4.81 -4.81
CA PHE A 554 -20.03 5.10 -6.22
C PHE A 554 -19.07 4.34 -7.12
N ILE A 555 -19.61 3.86 -8.23
CA ILE A 555 -18.87 3.35 -9.39
C ILE A 555 -18.57 4.54 -10.28
N PHE A 556 -17.30 4.76 -10.58
CA PHE A 556 -16.83 5.75 -11.53
C PHE A 556 -16.58 5.07 -12.88
N ARG A 557 -16.95 5.77 -13.96
CA ARG A 557 -16.84 5.29 -15.33
C ARG A 557 -16.14 6.36 -16.16
N ASP A 558 -15.00 6.04 -16.75
CA ASP A 558 -14.26 6.93 -17.64
C ASP A 558 -14.21 6.32 -19.04
N ALA A 559 -14.91 6.92 -20.01
CA ALA A 559 -14.88 6.48 -21.39
C ALA A 559 -13.61 6.96 -22.09
N LEU A 560 -12.94 6.07 -22.83
CA LEU A 560 -11.80 6.39 -23.68
C LEU A 560 -12.31 6.67 -25.09
N GLU A 561 -12.75 7.90 -25.31
CA GLU A 561 -13.23 8.37 -26.60
C GLU A 561 -12.06 8.76 -27.50
N ALA A 562 -12.26 8.68 -28.81
CA ALA A 562 -11.32 9.20 -29.78
C ALA A 562 -12.06 10.11 -30.76
N LYS A 563 -11.44 11.23 -31.12
CA LYS A 563 -11.97 12.20 -32.08
C LYS A 563 -10.93 12.44 -33.18
N ARG A 564 -11.37 12.34 -34.42
CA ARG A 564 -10.55 12.63 -35.60
C ARG A 564 -10.69 14.11 -35.97
N THR A 565 -9.55 14.79 -36.16
CA THR A 565 -9.46 16.16 -36.67
C THR A 565 -8.46 16.16 -37.83
N GLY A 566 -8.96 16.08 -39.07
CA GLY A 566 -8.11 15.78 -40.23
C GLY A 566 -7.49 14.39 -40.11
N ASP A 567 -6.18 14.27 -40.32
CA ASP A 567 -5.45 13.01 -40.19
C ASP A 567 -5.06 12.67 -38.74
N GLN A 568 -5.23 13.61 -37.80
CA GLN A 568 -4.87 13.40 -36.41
C GLN A 568 -6.03 12.84 -35.60
N VAL A 569 -5.72 11.86 -34.73
CA VAL A 569 -6.66 11.32 -33.74
C VAL A 569 -6.24 11.72 -32.33
N GLN A 570 -7.16 12.38 -31.63
CA GLN A 570 -7.01 12.73 -30.23
C GLN A 570 -7.83 11.80 -29.35
N ILE A 571 -7.20 11.27 -28.30
CA ILE A 571 -7.84 10.39 -27.33
C ILE A 571 -8.23 11.20 -26.11
N ILE A 572 -9.51 11.18 -25.77
CA ILE A 572 -10.09 11.93 -24.67
C ILE A 572 -10.61 10.94 -23.65
N SER A 573 -10.30 11.17 -22.38
CA SER A 573 -10.93 10.44 -21.28
C SER A 573 -12.08 11.29 -20.78
N THR A 574 -13.30 10.84 -21.04
CA THR A 574 -14.53 11.56 -20.70
C THR A 574 -15.16 10.89 -19.47
N PRO A 575 -15.18 11.57 -18.30
CA PRO A 575 -15.91 11.06 -17.14
C PRO A 575 -17.40 10.94 -17.45
N GLN A 576 -17.98 9.81 -17.11
CA GLN A 576 -19.40 9.54 -17.23
C GLN A 576 -20.10 9.61 -15.87
N GLY A 577 -21.44 9.58 -15.89
CA GLY A 577 -22.25 9.60 -14.68
C GLY A 577 -21.85 8.48 -13.70
N THR A 578 -21.85 8.81 -12.42
CA THR A 578 -21.59 7.83 -11.35
C THR A 578 -22.85 7.01 -11.06
N ALA A 579 -22.71 5.69 -10.96
CA ALA A 579 -23.75 4.83 -10.43
C ALA A 579 -23.50 4.56 -8.95
N GLU A 580 -24.56 4.49 -8.14
CA GLU A 580 -24.43 4.01 -6.76
C GLU A 580 -24.02 2.54 -6.81
N ALA A 581 -22.92 2.24 -6.12
CA ALA A 581 -22.28 0.95 -6.10
C ALA A 581 -22.90 0.08 -5.01
N GLN A 582 -23.03 -1.22 -5.28
CA GLN A 582 -23.45 -2.15 -4.24
C GLN A 582 -22.37 -2.24 -3.15
N GLN A 583 -22.82 -2.43 -1.92
CA GLN A 583 -21.97 -2.67 -0.77
C GLN A 583 -22.34 -3.99 -0.15
N THR A 584 -21.32 -4.72 0.30
CA THR A 584 -21.52 -5.85 1.19
C THR A 584 -22.14 -5.36 2.49
N LEU A 585 -23.33 -5.85 2.76
CA LEU A 585 -24.08 -5.61 3.98
C LEU A 585 -23.70 -6.69 4.99
N ALA A 586 -23.46 -6.27 6.24
CA ALA A 586 -23.21 -7.19 7.34
C ALA A 586 -24.24 -6.95 8.45
N GLY A 587 -24.71 -8.04 9.05
CA GLY A 587 -25.61 -8.00 10.19
C GLY A 587 -24.99 -7.33 11.41
N LEU A 588 -25.85 -6.90 12.34
CA LEU A 588 -25.42 -6.25 13.57
C LEU A 588 -24.50 -7.11 14.44
N ASP A 589 -24.58 -8.43 14.36
CA ASP A 589 -23.68 -9.36 15.05
C ASP A 589 -22.21 -9.10 14.67
N VAL A 590 -21.92 -8.99 13.38
CA VAL A 590 -20.59 -8.66 12.87
C VAL A 590 -20.17 -7.25 13.29
N VAL A 591 -21.08 -6.27 13.21
CA VAL A 591 -20.81 -4.89 13.64
C VAL A 591 -20.46 -4.84 15.14
N HIS A 592 -21.19 -5.59 15.96
CA HIS A 592 -20.95 -5.70 17.39
C HIS A 592 -19.56 -6.27 17.69
N GLU A 593 -19.16 -7.34 16.99
CA GLU A 593 -17.86 -7.96 17.15
C GLU A 593 -16.72 -7.02 16.75
N GLU A 594 -16.82 -6.36 15.58
CA GLU A 594 -15.82 -5.43 15.08
C GLU A 594 -15.61 -4.23 16.02
N LEU A 595 -16.70 -3.61 16.48
CA LEU A 595 -16.62 -2.48 17.42
C LEU A 595 -16.05 -2.92 18.77
N THR A 596 -16.44 -4.10 19.28
CA THR A 596 -15.91 -4.63 20.54
C THR A 596 -14.42 -4.93 20.43
N ALA A 597 -14.00 -5.55 19.33
CA ALA A 597 -12.60 -5.82 19.06
C ALA A 597 -11.78 -4.53 18.94
N ALA A 598 -12.34 -3.50 18.29
CA ALA A 598 -11.67 -2.21 18.13
C ALA A 598 -11.36 -1.50 19.46
N ILE A 599 -12.25 -1.64 20.46
CA ILE A 599 -12.02 -1.15 21.83
C ILE A 599 -10.95 -2.00 22.52
N MET A 600 -11.10 -3.33 22.48
CA MET A 600 -10.23 -4.26 23.23
C MET A 600 -8.79 -4.33 22.68
N GLN A 601 -8.57 -3.94 21.42
CA GLN A 601 -7.25 -3.87 20.79
C GLN A 601 -6.47 -2.60 21.14
N GLN A 602 -7.05 -1.64 21.87
CA GLN A 602 -6.30 -0.46 22.33
C GLN A 602 -5.26 -0.87 23.39
N PRO A 603 -3.97 -0.48 23.26
CA PRO A 603 -2.90 -0.92 24.15
C PRO A 603 -3.15 -0.64 25.63
N GLU A 604 -3.82 0.47 25.94
CA GLU A 604 -4.06 0.93 27.29
C GLU A 604 -5.35 0.39 27.92
N VAL A 605 -6.10 -0.46 27.21
CA VAL A 605 -7.29 -1.14 27.72
C VAL A 605 -6.88 -2.47 28.34
N PRO A 606 -7.08 -2.68 29.66
CA PRO A 606 -6.74 -3.94 30.31
C PRO A 606 -7.55 -5.11 29.74
N ALA A 607 -6.92 -6.26 29.51
CA ALA A 607 -7.54 -7.46 28.96
C ALA A 607 -8.35 -8.29 30.00
N GLU A 608 -9.11 -7.61 30.84
CA GLU A 608 -9.88 -8.22 31.94
C GLU A 608 -11.37 -8.42 31.60
N LYS A 609 -12.06 -9.24 32.40
CA LYS A 609 -13.50 -9.51 32.23
C LYS A 609 -14.35 -8.24 32.37
N ALA A 610 -13.95 -7.34 33.27
CA ALA A 610 -14.63 -6.06 33.47
C ALA A 610 -14.54 -5.18 32.21
N SER A 611 -13.36 -5.01 31.63
CA SER A 611 -13.16 -4.31 30.34
C SER A 611 -14.00 -4.89 29.21
N LYS A 612 -14.06 -6.22 29.09
CA LYS A 612 -14.90 -6.86 28.06
C LYS A 612 -16.39 -6.53 28.22
N ASN A 613 -16.88 -6.53 29.45
CA ASN A 613 -18.27 -6.18 29.73
C ASN A 613 -18.54 -4.68 29.50
N ALA A 614 -17.60 -3.81 29.89
CA ALA A 614 -17.68 -2.38 29.65
C ALA A 614 -17.64 -2.05 28.15
N ALA A 615 -16.78 -2.73 27.36
CA ALA A 615 -16.75 -2.59 25.91
C ALA A 615 -18.10 -2.95 25.29
N LYS A 616 -18.71 -4.10 25.66
CA LYS A 616 -20.05 -4.49 25.18
C LYS A 616 -21.12 -3.45 25.52
N ARG A 617 -21.08 -2.88 26.73
CA ARG A 617 -21.96 -1.78 27.15
C ARG A 617 -21.80 -0.56 26.25
N LEU A 618 -20.56 -0.10 26.04
CA LEU A 618 -20.26 1.06 25.21
C LEU A 618 -20.63 0.84 23.74
N VAL A 619 -20.42 -0.36 23.19
CA VAL A 619 -20.87 -0.69 21.84
C VAL A 619 -22.40 -0.61 21.72
N LYS A 620 -23.14 -1.14 22.69
CA LYS A 620 -24.61 -1.02 22.71
C LYS A 620 -25.08 0.43 22.75
N ALA A 621 -24.45 1.26 23.59
CA ALA A 621 -24.73 2.69 23.67
C ALA A 621 -24.40 3.41 22.35
N PHE A 622 -23.25 3.10 21.74
CA PHE A 622 -22.85 3.65 20.45
C PHE A 622 -23.82 3.31 19.33
N LEU A 623 -24.24 2.05 19.22
CA LEU A 623 -25.21 1.61 18.21
C LEU A 623 -26.58 2.26 18.39
N LYS A 624 -27.03 2.43 19.64
CA LYS A 624 -28.23 3.21 19.96
C LYS A 624 -28.11 4.66 19.46
N GLY A 625 -26.95 5.29 19.67
CA GLY A 625 -26.65 6.62 19.11
C GLY A 625 -26.65 6.67 17.58
N ALA A 626 -26.21 5.59 16.93
CA ALA A 626 -26.24 5.40 15.48
C ALA A 626 -27.63 5.01 14.93
N GLY A 627 -28.68 5.09 15.75
CA GLY A 627 -30.06 4.87 15.33
C GLY A 627 -30.51 3.41 15.29
N VAL A 628 -29.73 2.47 15.84
CA VAL A 628 -30.14 1.05 15.97
C VAL A 628 -31.06 0.91 17.17
N THR A 629 -32.33 0.59 16.93
CA THR A 629 -33.33 0.38 17.98
C THR A 629 -33.56 -1.10 18.29
N SER A 630 -34.28 -1.42 19.37
CA SER A 630 -34.60 -2.81 19.74
C SER A 630 -35.48 -3.53 18.72
N ASP A 631 -36.08 -2.82 17.78
CA ASP A 631 -36.91 -3.37 16.72
C ASP A 631 -36.09 -3.62 15.41
N ASP A 632 -34.81 -3.25 15.39
CA ASP A 632 -33.90 -3.31 14.24
C ASP A 632 -32.92 -4.51 14.31
N GLU A 633 -33.33 -5.67 14.84
CA GLU A 633 -32.45 -6.85 14.94
C GLU A 633 -31.95 -7.35 13.57
N THR A 634 -32.58 -6.92 12.47
CA THR A 634 -32.20 -7.24 11.08
C THR A 634 -31.48 -6.12 10.35
N ALA A 635 -31.09 -5.03 11.02
CA ALA A 635 -30.37 -3.95 10.36
C ALA A 635 -29.02 -4.44 9.83
N GLU A 636 -28.69 -4.03 8.60
CA GLU A 636 -27.42 -4.36 7.99
C GLU A 636 -26.66 -3.08 7.67
N TRP A 637 -25.34 -3.09 7.90
CA TRP A 637 -24.48 -1.94 7.67
C TRP A 637 -23.51 -2.23 6.53
N GLY A 638 -23.35 -1.25 5.63
CA GLY A 638 -22.36 -1.31 4.56
C GLY A 638 -20.93 -1.20 5.10
N THR A 639 -19.99 -1.80 4.38
CA THR A 639 -18.56 -1.83 4.76
C THR A 639 -17.99 -0.46 5.11
N LYS A 640 -18.31 0.60 4.34
CA LYS A 640 -17.81 1.95 4.61
C LYS A 640 -18.31 2.49 5.95
N ARG A 641 -19.60 2.35 6.23
CA ARG A 641 -20.19 2.79 7.51
C ARG A 641 -19.57 2.05 8.68
N ARG A 642 -19.38 0.73 8.57
CA ARG A 642 -18.73 -0.10 9.62
C ARG A 642 -17.30 0.36 9.90
N GLN A 643 -16.49 0.55 8.86
CA GLN A 643 -15.10 1.02 9.01
C GLN A 643 -15.04 2.41 9.68
N GLN A 644 -15.89 3.34 9.24
CA GLN A 644 -15.94 4.67 9.84
C GLN A 644 -16.43 4.64 11.30
N ALA A 645 -17.40 3.78 11.61
CA ALA A 645 -17.87 3.59 12.97
C ALA A 645 -16.80 3.00 13.90
N VAL A 646 -16.02 2.03 13.42
CA VAL A 646 -14.85 1.48 14.12
C VAL A 646 -13.84 2.58 14.43
N GLU A 647 -13.49 3.42 13.46
CA GLU A 647 -12.56 4.52 13.71
C GLU A 647 -13.15 5.59 14.63
N GLY A 648 -14.44 5.89 14.51
CA GLY A 648 -15.15 6.79 15.43
C GLY A 648 -15.11 6.28 16.88
N MET A 649 -15.33 4.98 17.08
CA MET A 649 -15.20 4.33 18.38
C MET A 649 -13.76 4.42 18.91
N ARG A 650 -12.75 4.11 18.08
CA ARG A 650 -11.33 4.21 18.45
C ARG A 650 -10.93 5.61 18.84
N SER A 651 -11.35 6.62 18.08
CA SER A 651 -11.09 8.02 18.38
C SER A 651 -11.67 8.41 19.73
N MET A 652 -12.93 8.06 20.00
CA MET A 652 -13.58 8.37 21.28
C MET A 652 -12.86 7.72 22.46
N ILE A 653 -12.44 6.45 22.34
CA ILE A 653 -11.63 5.80 23.39
C ILE A 653 -10.30 6.53 23.55
N ARG A 654 -9.57 6.81 22.47
CA ARG A 654 -8.27 7.52 22.50
C ARG A 654 -8.38 8.88 23.17
N ASP A 655 -9.44 9.64 22.89
CA ASP A 655 -9.69 10.94 23.51
C ASP A 655 -9.89 10.81 25.02
N LYS A 656 -10.59 9.75 25.48
CA LYS A 656 -10.74 9.45 26.91
C LYS A 656 -9.45 8.97 27.55
N ILE A 657 -8.59 8.31 26.78
CA ILE A 657 -7.26 7.88 27.22
C ILE A 657 -6.34 9.10 27.44
N THR A 658 -6.33 10.05 26.50
CA THR A 658 -5.48 11.24 26.60
C THR A 658 -5.94 12.18 27.72
N ASN A 659 -7.24 12.27 27.97
CA ASN A 659 -7.82 13.19 28.96
C ASN A 659 -8.03 12.56 30.35
N ARG A 660 -7.28 11.50 30.70
CA ARG A 660 -7.40 10.85 32.02
C ARG A 660 -6.98 11.77 33.17
N PRO A 661 -7.69 11.75 34.30
CA PRO A 661 -7.31 12.53 35.47
C PRO A 661 -5.94 12.10 36.03
N ARG A 662 -5.25 13.05 36.65
CA ARG A 662 -4.00 12.79 37.39
C ARG A 662 -4.34 12.46 38.84
N GLN A 663 -3.62 11.50 39.42
CA GLN A 663 -3.68 11.11 40.82
C GLN A 663 -2.30 11.27 41.47
N GLU A 664 -2.28 11.53 42.78
CA GLU A 664 -1.03 11.58 43.55
C GLU A 664 -0.52 10.16 43.83
N SER A 665 0.76 9.96 43.58
CA SER A 665 1.53 8.78 43.99
C SER A 665 2.71 9.22 44.85
N PHE A 666 3.09 8.40 45.83
CA PHE A 666 4.26 8.65 46.66
C PHE A 666 5.43 7.78 46.23
N GLU A 667 6.64 8.32 46.29
CA GLU A 667 7.89 7.58 46.08
C GLU A 667 8.95 8.06 47.07
N PHE A 668 9.94 7.21 47.36
CA PHE A 668 11.12 7.57 48.14
C PHE A 668 12.25 8.05 47.23
N VAL A 669 12.81 9.21 47.55
CA VAL A 669 13.98 9.79 46.89
C VAL A 669 15.14 9.79 47.89
N GLY A 670 16.28 9.19 47.51
CA GLY A 670 17.48 9.14 48.35
C GLY A 670 18.18 10.50 48.46
N ILE A 671 18.35 11.00 49.68
CA ILE A 671 19.07 12.23 50.00
C ILE A 671 20.44 11.89 50.59
N THR A 672 21.49 12.29 49.91
CA THR A 672 22.87 12.06 50.34
C THR A 672 23.25 12.94 51.53
N LEU A 673 23.74 12.32 52.61
CA LEU A 673 24.17 12.95 53.85
C LEU A 673 25.57 12.45 54.28
N PRO A 674 26.35 13.26 55.01
CA PRO A 674 26.08 14.64 55.42
C PRO A 674 26.17 15.66 54.26
N LEU A 675 25.79 16.91 54.54
CA LEU A 675 26.11 18.03 53.67
C LEU A 675 27.58 18.38 53.82
N GLU A 676 28.31 18.40 52.71
CA GLU A 676 29.75 18.68 52.66
C GLU A 676 30.02 19.77 51.59
N PRO A 677 31.04 20.64 51.78
CA PRO A 677 31.93 20.74 52.94
C PRO A 677 31.33 21.53 54.12
N VAL A 678 31.93 21.42 55.30
CA VAL A 678 31.65 22.26 56.48
C VAL A 678 32.86 23.10 56.85
N THR A 679 32.62 24.20 57.57
CA THR A 679 33.68 25.09 58.07
C THR A 679 33.88 24.86 59.56
N VAL A 680 35.12 24.57 59.97
CA VAL A 680 35.47 24.34 61.39
C VAL A 680 36.12 25.59 61.99
N GLU A 681 35.60 26.05 63.12
CA GLU A 681 36.17 27.16 63.89
C GLU A 681 37.54 26.78 64.46
N PRO A 682 38.60 27.60 64.28
CA PRO A 682 39.96 27.27 64.73
C PRO A 682 40.10 27.03 66.24
N ASP A 683 39.23 27.64 67.05
CA ASP A 683 39.18 27.55 68.50
C ASP A 683 38.05 26.64 69.02
N ALA A 684 37.44 25.84 68.13
CA ALA A 684 36.42 24.87 68.51
C ALA A 684 36.96 23.90 69.58
N PRO A 685 36.32 23.79 70.76
CA PRO A 685 36.82 22.93 71.81
C PRO A 685 36.64 21.44 71.49
N MET A 686 37.59 20.63 71.95
CA MET A 686 37.51 19.16 71.92
C MET A 686 36.33 18.69 72.77
N ALA A 687 35.32 18.09 72.15
CA ALA A 687 34.02 17.78 72.76
C ALA A 687 34.12 17.06 74.11
N HIS A 688 35.03 16.08 74.23
CA HIS A 688 35.23 15.29 75.43
C HIS A 688 36.00 16.00 76.57
N ASN A 689 36.66 17.13 76.28
CA ASN A 689 37.44 17.90 77.26
C ASN A 689 36.62 19.06 77.87
N VAL A 690 35.39 19.27 77.42
CA VAL A 690 34.56 20.40 77.88
C VAL A 690 33.76 20.01 79.12
N THR A 691 33.86 20.83 80.16
CA THR A 691 33.16 20.62 81.45
C THR A 691 31.80 21.33 81.54
N LYS A 692 31.54 22.33 80.70
CA LYS A 692 30.28 23.09 80.66
C LYS A 692 29.83 23.37 79.23
N PHE A 693 28.58 23.02 78.92
CA PHE A 693 27.97 23.23 77.60
C PHE A 693 27.86 24.69 77.24
N LYS A 694 28.03 25.00 75.95
CA LYS A 694 27.64 26.26 75.32
C LYS A 694 26.80 25.96 74.08
N LYS A 695 25.58 26.49 74.08
CA LYS A 695 24.63 26.37 72.98
C LYS A 695 25.21 27.00 71.71
N GLY A 696 25.07 26.30 70.58
CA GLY A 696 25.45 26.78 69.25
C GLY A 696 26.96 26.80 68.98
N LEU A 697 27.80 26.37 69.93
CA LEU A 697 29.25 26.28 69.73
C LEU A 697 29.60 25.04 68.90
N GLN A 698 30.63 25.16 68.05
CA GLN A 698 31.20 24.01 67.35
C GLN A 698 32.03 23.15 68.29
N TYR A 699 31.74 21.85 68.30
CA TYR A 699 32.52 20.87 69.04
C TYR A 699 33.22 19.93 68.06
N VAL A 700 34.51 19.70 68.28
CA VAL A 700 35.39 18.86 67.44
C VAL A 700 36.00 17.71 68.24
N GLY A 701 36.78 16.84 67.59
CA GLY A 701 37.47 15.73 68.25
C GLY A 701 36.59 14.51 68.54
N TRP A 702 35.47 14.41 67.82
CA TRP A 702 34.61 13.23 67.79
C TRP A 702 35.31 12.05 67.13
N LYS A 703 35.09 10.84 67.65
CA LYS A 703 35.69 9.62 67.11
C LYS A 703 34.80 8.89 66.10
N LYS A 704 33.48 9.08 66.19
CA LYS A 704 32.47 8.37 65.41
C LYS A 704 31.46 9.31 64.75
N ASN A 705 31.65 10.62 64.85
CA ASN A 705 30.88 11.55 64.03
C ASN A 705 31.36 11.44 62.58
N VAL A 706 30.42 11.35 61.63
CA VAL A 706 30.75 11.37 60.19
C VAL A 706 31.42 12.69 59.81
N MET A 707 31.05 13.79 60.47
CA MET A 707 31.63 15.12 60.27
C MET A 707 32.67 15.47 61.35
N PRO A 708 33.69 16.29 61.02
CA PRO A 708 34.73 16.67 61.97
C PRO A 708 34.22 17.56 63.11
N MET A 709 33.03 18.16 62.94
CA MET A 709 32.38 19.05 63.90
C MET A 709 30.88 18.73 64.05
N ALA A 710 30.31 19.15 65.18
CA ALA A 710 28.86 19.23 65.38
C ALA A 710 28.50 20.40 66.30
N THR A 711 27.34 21.02 66.06
CA THR A 711 26.74 22.01 66.97
C THR A 711 25.47 21.46 67.58
N PHE A 712 25.14 21.91 68.80
CA PHE A 712 23.95 21.45 69.51
C PHE A 712 23.17 22.62 70.10
N ASP A 713 21.86 22.44 70.21
CA ASP A 713 20.97 23.42 70.82
C ASP A 713 20.68 23.14 72.29
N ALA A 714 20.85 21.88 72.72
CA ALA A 714 20.54 21.43 74.08
C ALA A 714 21.67 20.58 74.70
N GLY A 715 22.08 20.96 75.91
CA GLY A 715 23.20 20.32 76.61
C GLY A 715 22.82 19.05 77.38
N THR A 716 21.58 18.95 77.84
CA THR A 716 21.03 17.82 78.61
C THR A 716 20.49 16.69 77.72
N THR A 717 20.20 16.99 76.44
CA THR A 717 19.69 16.03 75.46
C THR A 717 20.68 15.80 74.33
N GLU A 718 20.70 16.69 73.33
CA GLU A 718 21.45 16.52 72.09
C GLU A 718 22.94 16.29 72.34
N TRP A 719 23.57 17.10 73.19
CA TRP A 719 24.99 16.93 73.48
C TRP A 719 25.28 15.63 74.26
N GLN A 720 24.43 15.25 75.22
CA GLN A 720 24.60 13.99 75.95
C GLN A 720 24.42 12.78 75.03
N LEU A 721 23.46 12.83 74.10
CA LEU A 721 23.27 11.79 73.09
C LEU A 721 24.49 11.65 72.19
N ALA A 722 25.04 12.76 71.69
CA ALA A 722 26.26 12.74 70.88
C ALA A 722 27.44 12.14 71.66
N LEU A 723 27.65 12.53 72.92
CA LEU A 723 28.70 11.97 73.78
C LEU A 723 28.53 10.47 74.03
N LEU A 724 27.28 10.01 74.20
CA LEU A 724 26.96 8.59 74.39
C LEU A 724 27.27 7.81 73.12
N MET A 725 26.74 8.24 71.97
CA MET A 725 26.93 7.57 70.68
C MET A 725 28.40 7.54 70.26
N ASP A 726 29.17 8.59 70.53
CA ASP A 726 30.59 8.66 70.16
C ASP A 726 31.47 7.68 70.95
N ARG A 727 31.05 7.32 72.18
CA ARG A 727 31.79 6.42 73.07
C ARG A 727 31.32 4.96 73.02
N ASP A 728 30.03 4.73 72.77
CA ASP A 728 29.45 3.39 72.90
C ASP A 728 29.95 2.45 71.81
N PRO A 729 30.40 1.22 72.13
CA PRO A 729 30.97 0.30 71.15
C PRO A 729 29.96 -0.23 70.12
N ASN A 730 28.64 -0.12 70.32
CA ASN A 730 27.62 -0.63 69.40
C ASN A 730 27.25 0.36 68.30
N ILE A 731 27.62 1.64 68.45
CA ILE A 731 27.51 2.63 67.38
C ILE A 731 28.77 2.58 66.51
N GLN A 732 28.57 2.53 65.19
CA GLN A 732 29.64 2.62 64.20
C GLN A 732 29.91 4.09 63.85
N TRP A 733 28.86 4.81 63.45
CA TRP A 733 28.93 6.23 63.06
C TRP A 733 27.66 6.97 63.47
N TRP A 734 27.74 8.27 63.70
CA TRP A 734 26.58 9.14 63.87
C TRP A 734 26.78 10.45 63.13
N VAL A 735 25.69 11.12 62.77
CA VAL A 735 25.71 12.41 62.09
C VAL A 735 24.59 13.31 62.62
N ARG A 736 24.89 14.59 62.82
CA ARG A 736 23.89 15.61 63.18
C ARG A 736 23.13 16.04 61.92
N ILE A 737 21.81 16.11 62.02
CA ILE A 737 20.94 16.66 60.96
C ILE A 737 20.59 18.10 61.30
N TYR A 738 20.80 19.01 60.34
CA TYR A 738 20.52 20.44 60.53
C TYR A 738 19.25 20.85 59.78
N THR A 739 18.56 21.87 60.31
CA THR A 739 17.27 22.38 59.78
C THR A 739 17.38 23.10 58.44
N ASN A 740 18.59 23.36 57.97
CA ASN A 740 18.88 23.94 56.64
C ASN A 740 19.12 22.87 55.56
N GLY A 741 18.98 21.57 55.89
CA GLY A 741 19.22 20.47 54.97
C GLY A 741 17.99 19.94 54.24
N GLN A 742 18.20 18.88 53.46
CA GLN A 742 17.13 18.22 52.69
C GLN A 742 16.57 16.94 53.35
N ALA A 743 17.16 16.52 54.47
CA ALA A 743 16.76 15.33 55.22
C ALA A 743 15.67 15.67 56.25
N PHE A 744 14.43 15.79 55.76
CA PHE A 744 13.26 16.03 56.58
C PHE A 744 12.14 15.04 56.28
N ILE A 745 11.22 14.91 57.24
CA ILE A 745 9.96 14.19 57.10
C ILE A 745 8.83 15.20 56.98
N ARG A 746 7.94 15.04 56.00
CA ARG A 746 6.78 15.93 55.85
C ARG A 746 5.73 15.60 56.92
N THR A 747 5.24 16.63 57.59
CA THR A 747 4.17 16.57 58.59
C THR A 747 3.02 17.50 58.20
N THR A 748 1.89 17.43 58.90
CA THR A 748 0.73 18.31 58.65
C THR A 748 1.06 19.80 58.81
N ASP A 749 2.06 20.14 59.61
CA ASP A 749 2.39 21.52 60.00
C ASP A 749 3.71 22.02 59.38
N GLY A 750 4.26 21.29 58.39
CA GLY A 750 5.52 21.61 57.73
C GLY A 750 6.54 20.49 57.79
N TYR A 751 7.82 20.82 57.98
CA TYR A 751 8.93 19.87 57.93
C TYR A 751 9.44 19.49 59.32
N TYR A 752 9.65 18.20 59.53
CA TYR A 752 10.29 17.65 60.72
C TYR A 752 11.73 17.25 60.40
N PHE A 753 12.67 17.91 61.07
CA PHE A 753 14.09 17.60 61.03
C PHE A 753 14.45 16.88 62.33
N PRO A 754 14.77 15.57 62.27
CA PRO A 754 15.21 14.81 63.44
C PRO A 754 16.59 15.27 63.88
N ASP A 755 17.01 14.95 65.11
CA ASP A 755 18.30 15.43 65.59
C ASP A 755 19.51 14.71 64.98
N PHE A 756 19.49 13.38 64.97
CA PHE A 756 20.63 12.56 64.55
C PHE A 756 20.22 11.41 63.65
N ILE A 757 21.19 10.94 62.87
CA ILE A 757 21.19 9.59 62.32
C ILE A 757 22.38 8.84 62.94
N ALA A 758 22.15 7.66 63.50
CA ALA A 758 23.21 6.78 63.99
C ALA A 758 23.17 5.43 63.28
N LEU A 759 24.31 4.99 62.77
CA LEU A 759 24.50 3.66 62.21
C LEU A 759 25.07 2.75 63.30
N ASP A 760 24.32 1.72 63.68
CA ASP A 760 24.81 0.69 64.60
C ASP A 760 25.64 -0.39 63.89
N LYS A 761 26.28 -1.26 64.67
CA LYS A 761 27.10 -2.37 64.14
C LYS A 761 26.31 -3.46 63.41
N ASP A 762 25.00 -3.53 63.63
CA ASP A 762 24.11 -4.48 62.96
C ASP A 762 23.61 -3.93 61.60
N GLY A 763 24.01 -2.71 61.23
CA GLY A 763 23.65 -2.06 59.98
C GLY A 763 22.32 -1.30 60.02
N THR A 764 21.74 -1.10 61.21
CA THR A 764 20.49 -0.33 61.37
C THR A 764 20.79 1.17 61.43
N CYS A 765 20.08 1.94 60.61
CA CYS A 765 20.08 3.40 60.66
C CYS A 765 19.00 3.89 61.63
N TRP A 766 19.42 4.47 62.75
CA TRP A 766 18.56 5.03 63.78
C TRP A 766 18.37 6.52 63.57
N LEU A 767 17.13 6.93 63.32
CA LEU A 767 16.71 8.32 63.34
C LEU A 767 16.37 8.72 64.77
N ILE A 768 17.08 9.69 65.35
CA ILE A 768 17.04 9.97 66.78
C ILE A 768 16.62 11.40 67.03
N GLU A 769 15.71 11.60 67.98
CA GLU A 769 15.28 12.91 68.48
C GLU A 769 15.46 12.99 69.99
N GLY A 770 16.10 14.05 70.48
CA GLY A 770 16.33 14.31 71.90
C GLY A 770 15.42 15.41 72.44
N LYS A 771 14.63 15.14 73.48
CA LYS A 771 13.71 16.16 74.05
C LYS A 771 13.77 16.31 75.57
N ALA A 772 13.64 17.56 76.04
CA ALA A 772 13.48 17.84 77.47
C ALA A 772 12.18 17.23 78.00
N ASN A 773 12.20 16.73 79.24
CA ASN A 773 11.05 16.04 79.84
C ASN A 773 9.77 16.88 79.81
N ASP A 774 9.89 18.18 80.10
CA ASP A 774 8.75 19.11 80.24
C ASP A 774 8.05 19.40 78.90
N HIS A 775 8.70 19.11 77.77
CA HIS A 775 8.18 19.32 76.41
C HIS A 775 7.90 18.01 75.66
N ALA A 776 8.19 16.87 76.27
CA ALA A 776 8.07 15.56 75.62
C ALA A 776 6.61 15.15 75.34
N LYS A 777 5.65 15.76 76.05
CA LYS A 777 4.21 15.48 75.91
C LYS A 777 3.45 16.50 75.07
N ASP A 778 4.14 17.48 74.49
CA ASP A 778 3.50 18.50 73.66
C ASP A 778 2.90 17.85 72.39
N ASP A 779 1.68 18.24 72.02
CA ASP A 779 0.95 17.66 70.87
C ASP A 779 1.71 17.78 69.55
N SER A 780 2.51 18.83 69.38
CA SER A 780 3.38 19.02 68.20
C SER A 780 4.53 18.01 68.16
N VAL A 781 5.10 17.66 69.32
CA VAL A 781 6.19 16.69 69.47
C VAL A 781 5.67 15.28 69.23
N LEU A 782 4.51 14.93 69.79
CA LEU A 782 3.88 13.63 69.58
C LEU A 782 3.51 13.39 68.11
N ARG A 783 3.06 14.42 67.39
CA ARG A 783 2.77 14.32 65.94
C ARG A 783 4.02 14.10 65.11
N LYS A 784 5.12 14.81 65.42
CA LYS A 784 6.43 14.59 64.77
C LYS A 784 6.95 13.19 65.03
N LYS A 785 6.88 12.72 66.28
CA LYS A 785 7.21 11.34 66.66
C LYS A 785 6.41 10.34 65.83
N LYS A 786 5.09 10.46 65.78
CA LYS A 786 4.24 9.55 64.98
C LYS A 786 4.59 9.59 63.48
N ALA A 787 4.83 10.76 62.91
CA ALA A 787 5.23 10.88 61.51
C ALA A 787 6.57 10.19 61.21
N ALA A 788 7.51 10.23 62.16
CA ALA A 788 8.80 9.56 62.06
C ALA A 788 8.68 8.03 62.16
N GLU A 789 7.83 7.55 63.05
CA GLU A 789 7.47 6.12 63.19
C GLU A 789 6.79 5.58 61.92
N ASP A 790 5.81 6.31 61.39
CA ASP A 790 5.13 5.97 60.13
C ASP A 790 6.10 5.97 58.94
N TRP A 791 7.02 6.93 58.90
CA TRP A 791 8.07 7.00 57.89
C TRP A 791 9.04 5.82 57.98
N ALA A 792 9.54 5.49 59.17
CA ALA A 792 10.49 4.40 59.34
C ALA A 792 9.88 3.05 58.95
N ARG A 793 8.59 2.83 59.26
CA ARG A 793 7.85 1.64 58.77
C ARG A 793 7.77 1.61 57.25
N ALA A 794 7.35 2.70 56.62
CA ALA A 794 7.20 2.77 55.16
C ALA A 794 8.53 2.57 54.43
N VAL A 795 9.65 3.07 54.96
CA VAL A 795 10.98 2.85 54.39
C VAL A 795 11.37 1.37 54.44
N ARG A 796 11.06 0.68 55.55
CA ARG A 796 11.32 -0.76 55.69
C ARG A 796 10.43 -1.60 54.78
N ASP A 797 9.20 -1.16 54.51
CA ASP A 797 8.29 -1.84 53.59
C ASP A 797 8.73 -1.72 52.12
N GLU A 798 9.47 -0.67 51.76
CA GLU A 798 10.05 -0.47 50.41
C GLU A 798 11.28 -1.36 50.15
N ASP A 799 12.03 -1.75 51.21
CA ASP A 799 13.24 -2.59 51.19
C ASP A 799 14.45 -2.05 50.40
N ASP A 800 14.29 -0.98 49.63
CA ASP A 800 15.36 -0.38 48.80
C ASP A 800 16.46 0.39 49.58
N PHE A 801 16.17 0.82 50.82
CA PHE A 801 17.05 1.72 51.59
C PHE A 801 17.64 1.10 52.88
N GLY A 802 17.49 -0.22 53.07
CA GLY A 802 17.95 -0.93 54.25
C GLY A 802 17.07 -0.72 55.49
N THR A 803 17.57 -1.10 56.68
CA THR A 803 16.77 -1.07 57.91
C THR A 803 16.86 0.29 58.60
N TRP A 804 15.74 1.02 58.63
CA TRP A 804 15.59 2.29 59.34
C TRP A 804 14.66 2.16 60.54
N ARG A 805 15.04 2.76 61.68
CA ARG A 805 14.22 2.81 62.90
C ARG A 805 14.22 4.21 63.51
N TYR A 806 13.18 4.53 64.25
CA TYR A 806 13.07 5.82 64.95
C TYR A 806 13.20 5.65 66.47
N MET A 807 13.95 6.55 67.11
CA MET A 807 14.12 6.61 68.55
C MET A 807 13.85 8.01 69.08
N PHE A 808 12.93 8.11 70.04
CA PHE A 808 12.65 9.35 70.76
C PHE A 808 13.17 9.23 72.19
N ALA A 809 14.17 10.04 72.55
CA ALA A 809 14.85 9.97 73.84
C ALA A 809 14.61 11.23 74.68
N THR A 810 14.07 11.06 75.88
CA THR A 810 13.93 12.15 76.84
C THR A 810 15.18 12.32 77.72
N GLU A 811 15.32 13.46 78.40
CA GLU A 811 16.38 13.65 79.41
C GLU A 811 16.41 12.54 80.48
N SER A 812 15.24 12.03 80.87
CA SER A 812 15.14 10.92 81.82
C SER A 812 15.71 9.63 81.23
N ASP A 813 15.42 9.34 79.96
CA ASP A 813 15.91 8.14 79.27
C ASP A 813 17.43 8.19 79.11
N ILE A 814 17.96 9.35 78.69
CA ILE A 814 19.40 9.57 78.53
C ILE A 814 20.13 9.42 79.87
N LYS A 815 19.57 9.94 80.96
CA LYS A 815 20.14 9.80 82.30
C LYS A 815 20.10 8.35 82.79
N GLN A 816 19.00 7.63 82.55
CA GLN A 816 18.85 6.22 82.92
C GLN A 816 19.78 5.31 82.11
N ALA A 817 20.05 5.66 80.85
CA ALA A 817 20.96 4.93 79.98
C ALA A 817 22.41 4.89 80.50
N GLY A 818 22.80 5.84 81.37
CA GLY A 818 24.10 5.82 82.04
C GLY A 818 25.31 5.83 81.10
N GLY A 819 25.14 6.27 79.85
CA GLY A 819 26.17 6.25 78.81
C GLY A 819 26.23 4.98 77.96
N SER A 820 25.23 4.09 78.02
CA SER A 820 25.14 2.88 77.18
C SER A 820 24.02 2.96 76.14
N TRP A 821 24.32 2.61 74.89
CA TRP A 821 23.37 2.53 73.79
C TRP A 821 22.28 1.49 74.02
N ASN A 822 22.64 0.28 74.47
CA ASN A 822 21.66 -0.78 74.74
C ASN A 822 20.72 -0.42 75.90
N ALA A 823 21.23 0.28 76.91
CA ALA A 823 20.39 0.79 77.99
C ALA A 823 19.44 1.89 77.48
N LEU A 824 19.91 2.75 76.56
CA LEU A 824 19.07 3.76 75.90
C LEU A 824 17.93 3.11 75.10
N LEU A 825 18.22 2.09 74.28
CA LEU A 825 17.20 1.31 73.56
C LEU A 825 16.17 0.69 74.52
N THR A 826 16.63 0.16 75.66
CA THR A 826 15.75 -0.47 76.66
C THR A 826 14.83 0.56 77.34
N SER A 827 15.33 1.77 77.61
CA SER A 827 14.56 2.85 78.25
C SER A 827 13.56 3.50 77.30
N THR A 828 13.98 3.78 76.05
CA THR A 828 13.17 4.47 75.04
C THR A 828 12.16 3.54 74.36
N LYS A 829 12.43 2.23 74.35
CA LYS A 829 11.60 1.18 73.71
C LYS A 829 11.17 1.60 72.31
N PRO A 830 12.14 1.84 71.41
CA PRO A 830 11.81 2.20 70.04
C PRO A 830 11.04 1.04 69.40
N GLU A 831 10.23 1.40 68.42
CA GLU A 831 9.41 0.47 67.62
C GLU A 831 10.19 -0.64 66.90
#